data_AF-A0A093SXI0-F1
#
_entry.id   AF-A0A093SXI0-F1
#
_cell.length_a   1.000
_cell.length_b   1.000
_cell.length_c   1.000
_cell.angle_alpha   90.00
_cell.angle_beta   90.00
_cell.angle_gamma   90.00
#
_symmetry.space_group_name_H-M   'P 1'
#
loop_
_entity.id
_entity.type
_entity.pdbx_description
1 polymer ?
#
loop_
_entity_poly.entity_id
_entity_poly.type
_entity_poly.pdbx_seq_one_letter_code
_entity_poly.pdbx_strand_id
1 'polypeptide(L)'
;RLAGNDLSFIHPKALSGLKELKVLTLQNNQLKTVPNEAIRGLSGLQSLRLDANHITAIPEDSFEGLVQLRHLWLDDNSLTEVPIYPLSNLPSLQALTLALNKITHVPDYAFTNLSSLVVLHLHNNKIKTIGKHCFDGLDNLETLDLNYNNMVEFPEAIKALPSLKELGFHSNYISIIPDGAFAGNPLLRTIHLYDNPLSFVGNSAFQNLSDLHSLVIRGASMVQWFPNLTGTVNLESLTLTGTKINSIPVNLCQEQKVLRTLDLSYNNIKDLPSFKGCHSLEEISLQHNQIHEIAEDTFQGLSSLRILDLSRNRIRQIHKEAFISVGALVNLDLSFNELTSVPTEGLSGLNQLKLTGNSELKEALAAKNFAKLRSLSVPYAYQCCAFWGCDSYLNSNAEDSSHQDQGALMDREKADVLRNEENEELGQTIIHCTPATGAFKPCEYLLGSWMIRLTVWFIFLVALFFNLLVMLTIFASCTTLPSSKLFISLISVSNLFMGVYTGILTFLDAVSWGRFAEFGIWWETGSGCRVAGFLAVFSSESAIFFLMLAAVERSFSAKEFIKKGKSNRQKQFQIAAVFAFLCALVAGCLPLFYKAEYSASPLCLPFPTGETPSLGFTVTLVLLNSLAFLLMAVIYTKLYCNLEKEDLSENSQSSTIKHVAWLIFTNCIFFCPVAFFSFAPLITAISISPEIMKSVTLIFFPLPACLNPVLYVFFNPKFKEDWKMLRR
;
A
#
# COMPACT_ATOMS: atom_id res chain seq x y z
N ARG A 1 31.43 41.96 29.12
CA ARG A 1 30.24 41.25 28.63
C ARG A 1 29.03 41.89 29.30
N LEU A 2 28.05 42.37 28.53
CA LEU A 2 26.84 43.05 29.03
C LEU A 2 25.56 42.35 28.53
N ALA A 3 25.69 41.11 28.06
CA ALA A 3 24.60 40.33 27.49
C ALA A 3 23.63 39.80 28.55
N GLY A 4 22.36 39.62 28.20
CA GLY A 4 21.35 38.99 29.07
C GLY A 4 20.95 39.83 30.28
N ASN A 5 20.87 41.15 30.10
CA ASN A 5 20.40 42.08 31.13
C ASN A 5 19.15 42.82 30.62
N ASP A 6 18.64 43.77 31.40
CA ASP A 6 17.50 44.62 31.00
C ASP A 6 17.96 46.01 30.52
N LEU A 7 19.13 46.09 29.86
CA LEU A 7 19.68 47.38 29.43
C LEU A 7 18.82 47.99 28.33
N SER A 8 18.20 49.12 28.63
CA SER A 8 17.45 49.94 27.66
C SER A 8 18.22 51.18 27.18
N PHE A 9 19.26 51.58 27.91
CA PHE A 9 20.08 52.75 27.62
C PHE A 9 21.52 52.52 28.08
N ILE A 10 22.48 53.00 27.29
CA ILE A 10 23.91 53.00 27.63
C ILE A 10 24.41 54.44 27.54
N HIS A 11 24.99 54.93 28.63
CA HIS A 11 25.46 56.31 28.69
C HIS A 11 26.57 56.57 27.66
N PRO A 12 26.57 57.70 26.93
CA PRO A 12 27.53 58.01 25.85
C PRO A 12 29.01 57.88 26.21
N LYS A 13 29.36 58.15 27.47
CA LYS A 13 30.75 58.05 27.95
C LYS A 13 31.09 56.71 28.60
N ALA A 14 30.15 55.77 28.67
CA ALA A 14 30.31 54.52 29.43
C ALA A 14 31.45 53.63 28.93
N LEU A 15 31.72 53.66 27.62
CA LEU A 15 32.76 52.85 26.97
C LEU A 15 33.91 53.72 26.42
N SER A 16 33.91 55.02 26.73
CA SER A 16 34.91 55.95 26.25
C SER A 16 36.30 55.57 26.79
N GLY A 17 37.31 55.56 25.91
CA GLY A 17 38.70 55.25 26.27
C GLY A 17 39.09 53.77 26.19
N LEU A 18 38.15 52.85 25.94
CA LEU A 18 38.42 51.40 25.83
C LEU A 18 39.03 51.00 24.47
N LYS A 19 40.17 51.59 24.10
CA LYS A 19 40.80 51.42 22.76
C LYS A 19 41.24 49.98 22.43
N GLU A 20 41.52 49.18 23.45
CA GLU A 20 41.93 47.76 23.33
C GLU A 20 40.75 46.78 23.30
N LEU A 21 39.50 47.27 23.39
CA LEU A 21 38.32 46.41 23.44
C LEU A 21 38.09 45.74 22.08
N LYS A 22 38.24 44.41 22.03
CA LYS A 22 38.05 43.62 20.79
C LYS A 22 36.64 43.08 20.60
N VAL A 23 35.93 42.77 21.70
CA VAL A 23 34.62 42.11 21.65
C VAL A 23 33.66 42.82 22.60
N LEU A 24 32.55 43.30 22.05
CA LEU A 24 31.46 43.90 22.80
C LEU A 24 30.18 43.09 22.61
N THR A 25 29.66 42.57 23.73
CA THR A 25 28.46 41.71 23.75
C THR A 25 27.32 42.42 24.46
N LEU A 26 26.31 42.83 23.70
CA LEU A 26 25.11 43.55 24.14
C LEU A 26 23.80 42.80 23.80
N GLN A 27 23.91 41.52 23.42
CA GLN A 27 22.75 40.73 23.03
C GLN A 27 21.80 40.41 24.18
N ASN A 28 20.54 40.11 23.86
CA ASN A 28 19.50 39.80 24.84
C ASN A 28 19.35 40.91 25.89
N ASN A 29 19.01 42.11 25.42
CA ASN A 29 18.75 43.30 26.21
C ASN A 29 17.48 44.01 25.69
N GLN A 30 17.21 45.22 26.17
CA GLN A 30 16.00 46.01 25.86
C GLN A 30 16.33 47.24 25.01
N LEU A 31 17.41 47.20 24.21
CA LEU A 31 17.88 48.35 23.44
C LEU A 31 16.95 48.62 22.26
N LYS A 32 16.48 49.87 22.13
CA LYS A 32 15.64 50.34 21.01
C LYS A 32 16.42 50.94 19.85
N THR A 33 17.68 51.29 20.09
CA THR A 33 18.61 51.86 19.10
C THR A 33 20.03 51.41 19.44
N VAL A 34 20.94 51.52 18.47
CA VAL A 34 22.36 51.28 18.69
C VAL A 34 22.93 52.39 19.59
N PRO A 35 23.77 52.07 20.59
CA PRO A 35 24.41 53.06 21.45
C PRO A 35 25.59 53.74 20.71
N ASN A 36 25.28 54.41 19.59
CA ASN A 36 26.23 55.01 18.64
C ASN A 36 27.27 55.90 19.33
N GLU A 37 26.87 56.79 20.23
CA GLU A 37 27.81 57.67 20.95
C GLU A 37 28.76 56.90 21.87
N ALA A 38 28.29 55.82 22.51
CA ALA A 38 29.10 55.03 23.43
C ALA A 38 30.14 54.17 22.70
N ILE A 39 29.83 53.67 21.51
CA ILE A 39 30.74 52.83 20.72
C ILE A 39 31.62 53.64 19.77
N ARG A 40 31.41 54.96 19.67
CA ARG A 40 32.14 55.83 18.74
C ARG A 40 33.65 55.76 18.98
N GLY A 41 34.41 55.53 17.92
CA GLY A 41 35.88 55.54 17.96
C GLY A 41 36.54 54.36 18.69
N LEU A 42 35.81 53.27 18.95
CA LEU A 42 36.39 52.00 19.44
C LEU A 42 37.15 51.27 18.31
N SER A 43 38.27 51.84 17.88
CA SER A 43 39.01 51.40 16.69
C SER A 43 39.60 49.99 16.76
N GLY A 44 39.78 49.42 17.96
CA GLY A 44 40.23 48.04 18.18
C GLY A 44 39.10 47.00 18.19
N LEU A 45 37.84 47.42 18.05
CA LEU A 45 36.69 46.52 18.14
C LEU A 45 36.58 45.66 16.88
N GLN A 46 36.53 44.34 17.09
CA GLN A 46 36.47 43.33 16.02
C GLN A 46 35.10 42.66 15.92
N SER A 47 34.33 42.65 17.01
CA SER A 47 33.13 41.84 17.15
C SER A 47 32.10 42.57 18.00
N LEU A 48 30.96 42.93 17.41
CA LEU A 48 29.87 43.66 18.06
C LEU A 48 28.56 42.88 17.95
N ARG A 49 28.08 42.38 19.10
CA ARG A 49 26.81 41.64 19.21
C ARG A 49 25.70 42.54 19.76
N LEU A 50 24.67 42.75 18.96
CA LEU A 50 23.45 43.50 19.29
C LEU A 50 22.19 42.66 19.01
N ASP A 51 22.36 41.35 18.84
CA ASP A 51 21.29 40.39 18.57
C ASP A 51 20.27 40.30 19.72
N ALA A 52 19.04 39.86 19.44
CA ALA A 52 17.95 39.71 20.41
C ALA A 52 17.71 40.99 21.24
N ASN A 53 17.38 42.08 20.54
CA ASN A 53 17.04 43.38 21.14
C ASN A 53 15.75 43.92 20.49
N HIS A 54 15.46 45.20 20.70
CA HIS A 54 14.28 45.88 20.14
C HIS A 54 14.67 47.02 19.20
N ILE A 55 15.80 46.89 18.50
CA ILE A 55 16.34 47.94 17.64
C ILE A 55 15.43 48.12 16.44
N THR A 56 14.89 49.33 16.26
CA THR A 56 14.01 49.68 15.13
C THR A 56 14.70 50.50 14.06
N ALA A 57 15.73 51.26 14.41
CA ALA A 57 16.50 52.09 13.49
C ALA A 57 17.95 52.20 13.96
N ILE A 58 18.86 52.47 13.01
CA ILE A 58 20.29 52.66 13.27
C ILE A 58 20.64 54.07 12.75
N PRO A 59 21.00 55.02 13.62
CA PRO A 59 21.41 56.37 13.21
C PRO A 59 22.56 56.37 12.20
N GLU A 60 22.60 57.31 11.24
CA GLU A 60 23.58 57.34 10.14
C GLU A 60 25.05 57.41 10.60
N ASP A 61 25.31 58.09 11.71
CA ASP A 61 26.63 58.21 12.33
C ASP A 61 27.03 56.97 13.17
N SER A 62 26.18 55.95 13.21
CA SER A 62 26.49 54.71 13.90
C SER A 62 27.70 54.01 13.28
N PHE A 63 28.48 53.37 14.15
CA PHE A 63 29.69 52.61 13.80
C PHE A 63 30.86 53.45 13.23
N GLU A 64 30.78 54.78 13.27
CA GLU A 64 31.88 55.65 12.88
C GLU A 64 33.16 55.34 13.70
N GLY A 65 34.27 55.10 12.98
CA GLY A 65 35.57 54.80 13.58
C GLY A 65 35.81 53.34 13.96
N LEU A 66 34.85 52.43 13.74
CA LEU A 66 35.00 50.99 13.99
C LEU A 66 35.75 50.26 12.85
N VAL A 67 36.92 50.78 12.48
CA VAL A 67 37.67 50.36 11.27
C VAL A 67 38.18 48.91 11.29
N GLN A 68 38.27 48.27 12.45
CA GLN A 68 38.69 46.86 12.60
C GLN A 68 37.51 45.89 12.80
N LEU A 69 36.26 46.36 12.70
CA LEU A 69 35.11 45.51 12.95
C LEU A 69 34.99 44.45 11.85
N ARG A 70 34.92 43.18 12.27
CA ARG A 70 34.82 42.01 11.39
C ARG A 70 33.47 41.33 11.50
N HIS A 71 32.87 41.29 12.68
CA HIS A 71 31.59 40.63 12.91
C HIS A 71 30.58 41.59 13.53
N LEU A 72 29.43 41.73 12.87
CA LEU A 72 28.30 42.54 13.33
C LEU A 72 27.03 41.69 13.34
N TRP A 73 26.48 41.47 14.54
CA TRP A 73 25.24 40.74 14.74
C TRP A 73 24.11 41.70 15.10
N LEU A 74 23.12 41.78 14.21
CA LEU A 74 21.91 42.60 14.34
C LEU A 74 20.64 41.75 14.17
N ASP A 75 20.76 40.43 14.28
CA ASP A 75 19.63 39.51 14.17
C ASP A 75 18.65 39.62 15.34
N ASP A 76 17.42 39.15 15.14
CA ASP A 76 16.35 39.17 16.13
C ASP A 76 16.12 40.57 16.72
N ASN A 77 15.79 41.50 15.82
CA ASN A 77 15.48 42.89 16.14
C ASN A 77 14.21 43.32 15.36
N SER A 78 13.94 44.61 15.25
CA SER A 78 12.77 45.14 14.55
C SER A 78 13.12 46.11 13.42
N LEU A 79 14.26 45.92 12.76
CA LEU A 79 14.67 46.71 11.60
C LEU A 79 13.71 46.49 10.43
N THR A 80 13.26 47.57 9.80
CA THR A 80 12.35 47.55 8.64
C THR A 80 13.07 47.75 7.31
N GLU A 81 14.32 48.19 7.33
CA GLU A 81 15.15 48.50 6.18
C GLU A 81 16.63 48.18 6.45
N VAL A 82 17.43 48.07 5.39
CA VAL A 82 18.88 47.87 5.50
C VAL A 82 19.54 49.22 5.87
N PRO A 83 20.39 49.27 6.91
CA PRO A 83 21.05 50.51 7.35
C PRO A 83 22.26 50.85 6.45
N ILE A 84 22.01 51.36 5.25
CA ILE A 84 23.05 51.59 4.22
C ILE A 84 24.16 52.53 4.70
N TYR A 85 23.80 53.73 5.20
CA TYR A 85 24.80 54.73 5.59
C TYR A 85 25.70 54.24 6.75
N PRO A 86 25.17 53.66 7.85
CA PRO A 86 26.01 53.09 8.90
C PRO A 86 26.95 51.97 8.41
N LEU A 87 26.47 51.08 7.53
CA LEU A 87 27.27 49.97 7.02
C LEU A 87 28.40 50.45 6.11
N SER A 88 28.22 51.57 5.41
CA SER A 88 29.24 52.14 4.53
C SER A 88 30.57 52.49 5.24
N ASN A 89 30.55 52.62 6.56
CA ASN A 89 31.69 52.91 7.43
C ASN A 89 32.51 51.66 7.83
N LEU A 90 32.16 50.46 7.35
CA LEU A 90 32.72 49.18 7.81
C LEU A 90 33.44 48.37 6.70
N PRO A 91 34.53 48.88 6.10
CA PRO A 91 35.20 48.22 4.98
C PRO A 91 35.89 46.89 5.35
N SER A 92 36.18 46.66 6.63
CA SER A 92 36.83 45.44 7.14
C SER A 92 35.85 44.34 7.57
N LEU A 93 34.53 44.58 7.40
CA LEU A 93 33.50 43.66 7.87
C LEU A 93 33.54 42.35 7.08
N GLN A 94 33.54 41.22 7.80
CA GLN A 94 33.63 39.87 7.24
C GLN A 94 32.32 39.09 7.38
N ALA A 95 31.56 39.33 8.47
CA ALA A 95 30.26 38.71 8.68
C ALA A 95 29.23 39.74 9.16
N LEU A 96 28.09 39.77 8.47
CA LEU A 96 26.93 40.59 8.81
C LEU A 96 25.69 39.72 8.86
N THR A 97 24.97 39.78 9.98
CA THR A 97 23.63 39.19 10.06
C THR A 97 22.59 40.25 10.38
N LEU A 98 21.58 40.30 9.51
CA LEU A 98 20.36 41.09 9.61
C LEU A 98 19.12 40.17 9.65
N ALA A 99 19.33 38.89 9.97
CA ALA A 99 18.27 37.89 10.01
C ALA A 99 17.21 38.19 11.08
N LEU A 100 16.04 37.54 11.00
CA LEU A 100 14.98 37.67 12.02
C LEU A 100 14.59 39.14 12.31
N ASN A 101 14.49 39.94 11.25
CA ASN A 101 14.05 41.34 11.31
C ASN A 101 12.75 41.50 10.50
N LYS A 102 12.38 42.74 10.16
CA LYS A 102 11.17 43.08 9.40
C LYS A 102 11.51 43.77 8.08
N ILE A 103 12.69 43.52 7.51
CA ILE A 103 13.16 44.13 6.28
C ILE A 103 12.26 43.72 5.12
N THR A 104 11.78 44.68 4.34
CA THR A 104 10.82 44.42 3.23
C THR A 104 11.43 44.51 1.84
N HIS A 105 12.60 45.14 1.71
CA HIS A 105 13.25 45.44 0.44
C HIS A 105 14.76 45.65 0.67
N VAL A 106 15.58 45.22 -0.29
CA VAL A 106 17.02 45.54 -0.35
C VAL A 106 17.28 46.48 -1.53
N PRO A 107 17.69 47.74 -1.30
CA PRO A 107 17.95 48.72 -2.36
C PRO A 107 19.25 48.46 -3.12
N ASP A 108 19.37 49.06 -4.31
CA ASP A 108 20.62 49.07 -5.07
C ASP A 108 21.75 49.70 -4.23
N TYR A 109 22.96 49.16 -4.38
CA TYR A 109 24.16 49.63 -3.69
C TYR A 109 24.12 49.57 -2.15
N ALA A 110 23.22 48.75 -1.58
CA ALA A 110 23.04 48.64 -0.13
C ALA A 110 24.31 48.18 0.62
N PHE A 111 25.19 47.43 -0.05
CA PHE A 111 26.38 46.83 0.56
C PHE A 111 27.70 47.17 -0.17
N THR A 112 27.71 48.19 -1.04
CA THR A 112 28.82 48.47 -1.98
C THR A 112 30.20 48.62 -1.35
N ASN A 113 30.28 49.14 -0.13
CA ASN A 113 31.57 49.38 0.52
C ASN A 113 32.09 48.18 1.33
N LEU A 114 31.32 47.08 1.40
CA LEU A 114 31.65 45.91 2.23
C LEU A 114 32.47 44.86 1.46
N SER A 115 33.54 45.30 0.79
CA SER A 115 34.38 44.42 -0.07
C SER A 115 35.03 43.23 0.66
N SER A 116 35.22 43.31 1.99
CA SER A 116 35.77 42.21 2.80
C SER A 116 34.72 41.19 3.27
N LEU A 117 33.43 41.40 2.94
CA LEU A 117 32.34 40.60 3.48
C LEU A 117 32.35 39.21 2.87
N VAL A 118 32.31 38.20 3.73
CA VAL A 118 32.31 36.77 3.38
C VAL A 118 30.93 36.15 3.62
N VAL A 119 30.23 36.59 4.67
CA VAL A 119 28.94 36.03 5.10
C VAL A 119 27.91 37.14 5.24
N LEU A 120 26.78 36.99 4.56
CA LEU A 120 25.63 37.87 4.66
C LEU A 120 24.35 37.06 4.92
N HIS A 121 23.76 37.23 6.10
CA HIS A 121 22.49 36.60 6.47
C HIS A 121 21.35 37.63 6.48
N LEU A 122 20.33 37.37 5.67
CA LEU A 122 19.11 38.15 5.51
C LEU A 122 17.84 37.28 5.69
N HIS A 123 18.00 36.05 6.20
CA HIS A 123 16.90 35.11 6.35
C HIS A 123 15.86 35.55 7.40
N ASN A 124 14.65 34.96 7.32
CA ASN A 124 13.55 35.26 8.23
C ASN A 124 13.21 36.76 8.31
N ASN A 125 13.20 37.42 7.15
CA ASN A 125 12.72 38.79 7.00
C ASN A 125 11.40 38.80 6.22
N LYS A 126 11.01 39.95 5.66
CA LYS A 126 9.82 40.11 4.82
C LYS A 126 10.17 40.59 3.42
N ILE A 127 11.38 40.29 2.94
CA ILE A 127 11.94 40.82 1.70
C ILE A 127 11.07 40.38 0.53
N LYS A 128 10.51 41.34 -0.21
CA LYS A 128 9.72 41.10 -1.42
C LYS A 128 10.51 41.40 -2.70
N THR A 129 11.33 42.45 -2.66
CA THR A 129 12.07 42.96 -3.81
C THR A 129 13.53 43.21 -3.45
N ILE A 130 14.41 42.88 -4.38
CA ILE A 130 15.85 43.07 -4.30
C ILE A 130 16.27 43.92 -5.50
N GLY A 131 17.02 44.98 -5.25
CA GLY A 131 17.60 45.83 -6.30
C GLY A 131 18.58 45.06 -7.18
N LYS A 132 18.67 45.39 -8.46
CA LYS A 132 19.53 44.70 -9.43
C LYS A 132 21.01 44.82 -9.13
N HIS A 133 21.40 45.89 -8.41
CA HIS A 133 22.77 46.23 -8.07
C HIS A 133 22.99 46.25 -6.55
N CYS A 134 22.14 45.56 -5.77
CA CYS A 134 22.23 45.61 -4.31
C CYS A 134 23.48 44.94 -3.73
N PHE A 135 24.05 43.97 -4.45
CA PHE A 135 25.20 43.18 -4.06
C PHE A 135 26.49 43.58 -4.77
N ASP A 136 26.45 44.62 -5.61
CA ASP A 136 27.64 45.16 -6.26
C ASP A 136 28.67 45.55 -5.19
N GLY A 137 29.95 45.22 -5.39
CA GLY A 137 31.05 45.48 -4.43
C GLY A 137 31.32 44.35 -3.42
N LEU A 138 30.49 43.31 -3.38
CA LEU A 138 30.67 42.14 -2.51
C LEU A 138 31.56 41.05 -3.14
N ASP A 139 32.77 41.41 -3.56
CA ASP A 139 33.67 40.53 -4.35
C ASP A 139 34.11 39.25 -3.63
N ASN A 140 34.17 39.28 -2.29
CA ASN A 140 34.62 38.17 -1.44
C ASN A 140 33.48 37.38 -0.78
N LEU A 141 32.22 37.66 -1.13
CA LEU A 141 31.09 37.02 -0.48
C LEU A 141 31.01 35.54 -0.87
N GLU A 142 31.05 34.66 0.13
CA GLU A 142 30.99 33.21 -0.03
C GLU A 142 29.62 32.63 0.34
N THR A 143 28.94 33.22 1.32
CA THR A 143 27.63 32.74 1.82
C THR A 143 26.60 33.86 1.80
N LEU A 144 25.50 33.64 1.08
CA LEU A 144 24.34 34.51 1.05
C LEU A 144 23.08 33.73 1.44
N ASP A 145 22.45 34.13 2.54
CA ASP A 145 21.22 33.52 3.02
C ASP A 145 20.02 34.48 2.92
N LEU A 146 19.09 34.18 2.00
CA LEU A 146 17.82 34.87 1.77
C LEU A 146 16.60 33.99 2.11
N ASN A 147 16.80 32.89 2.85
CA ASN A 147 15.76 31.93 3.19
C ASN A 147 14.60 32.56 3.99
N TYR A 148 13.40 31.99 3.93
CA TYR A 148 12.24 32.45 4.71
C TYR A 148 11.95 33.95 4.49
N ASN A 149 11.77 34.35 3.23
CA ASN A 149 11.39 35.69 2.84
C ASN A 149 10.12 35.64 1.95
N ASN A 150 9.76 36.78 1.35
CA ASN A 150 8.57 36.91 0.52
C ASN A 150 8.92 37.18 -0.95
N MET A 151 10.07 36.69 -1.44
CA MET A 151 10.54 36.97 -2.79
C MET A 151 9.69 36.22 -3.81
N VAL A 152 9.24 36.92 -4.86
CA VAL A 152 8.44 36.36 -5.95
C VAL A 152 9.28 36.10 -7.20
N GLU A 153 10.34 36.90 -7.38
CA GLU A 153 11.25 36.84 -8.53
C GLU A 153 12.61 36.29 -8.11
N PHE A 154 13.28 35.64 -9.05
CA PHE A 154 14.65 35.19 -8.88
C PHE A 154 15.59 36.39 -8.70
N PRO A 155 16.52 36.38 -7.71
CA PRO A 155 17.40 37.51 -7.45
C PRO A 155 18.53 37.61 -8.47
N GLU A 156 18.29 38.23 -9.64
CA GLU A 156 19.32 38.40 -10.70
C GLU A 156 20.60 39.11 -10.22
N ALA A 157 20.51 39.90 -9.16
CA ALA A 157 21.63 40.61 -8.53
C ALA A 157 22.76 39.68 -8.06
N ILE A 158 22.51 38.39 -7.83
CA ILE A 158 23.56 37.45 -7.43
C ILE A 158 24.66 37.32 -8.49
N LYS A 159 24.41 37.70 -9.75
CA LYS A 159 25.41 37.69 -10.82
C LYS A 159 26.65 38.53 -10.48
N ALA A 160 26.54 39.50 -9.57
CA ALA A 160 27.65 40.32 -9.08
C ALA A 160 28.57 39.61 -8.07
N LEU A 161 28.29 38.35 -7.69
CA LEU A 161 28.97 37.63 -6.61
C LEU A 161 29.89 36.50 -7.12
N PRO A 162 31.12 36.80 -7.59
CA PRO A 162 32.00 35.81 -8.24
C PRO A 162 32.53 34.73 -7.28
N SER A 163 32.62 35.04 -5.98
CA SER A 163 33.17 34.14 -4.94
C SER A 163 32.11 33.29 -4.23
N LEU A 164 30.85 33.37 -4.66
CA LEU A 164 29.73 32.76 -3.96
C LEU A 164 29.80 31.22 -4.00
N LYS A 165 29.76 30.59 -2.83
CA LYS A 165 29.83 29.14 -2.64
C LYS A 165 28.51 28.56 -2.14
N GLU A 166 27.79 29.31 -1.31
CA GLU A 166 26.52 28.89 -0.72
C GLU A 166 25.46 29.96 -0.92
N LEU A 167 24.34 29.56 -1.50
CA LEU A 167 23.19 30.41 -1.77
C LEU A 167 21.91 29.77 -1.25
N GLY A 168 21.25 30.45 -0.31
CA GLY A 168 19.93 30.07 0.18
C GLY A 168 18.85 31.06 -0.27
N PHE A 169 17.78 30.56 -0.87
CA PHE A 169 16.53 31.30 -1.08
C PHE A 169 15.30 30.39 -0.94
N HIS A 170 15.41 29.32 -0.14
CA HIS A 170 14.32 28.40 0.11
C HIS A 170 13.20 29.07 0.91
N SER A 171 12.00 28.47 0.89
CA SER A 171 10.82 29.00 1.60
C SER A 171 10.53 30.47 1.21
N ASN A 172 10.48 30.72 -0.09
CA ASN A 172 10.06 31.98 -0.72
C ASN A 172 8.89 31.69 -1.68
N TYR A 173 8.51 32.66 -2.52
CA TYR A 173 7.43 32.54 -3.51
C TYR A 173 7.97 32.56 -4.96
N ILE A 174 9.22 32.13 -5.17
CA ILE A 174 9.85 32.16 -6.49
C ILE A 174 9.23 31.07 -7.36
N SER A 175 8.75 31.46 -8.54
CA SER A 175 8.10 30.54 -9.49
C SER A 175 8.98 30.16 -10.67
N ILE A 176 9.97 30.99 -11.03
CA ILE A 176 10.77 30.83 -12.24
C ILE A 176 12.26 30.96 -11.89
N ILE A 177 13.06 30.00 -12.35
CA ILE A 177 14.52 30.12 -12.43
C ILE A 177 14.88 30.31 -13.91
N PRO A 178 15.46 31.46 -14.32
CA PRO A 178 15.74 31.76 -15.72
C PRO A 178 16.94 30.97 -16.27
N ASP A 179 17.11 31.00 -17.59
CA ASP A 179 18.32 30.51 -18.25
C ASP A 179 19.56 31.31 -17.81
N GLY A 180 20.68 30.63 -17.61
CA GLY A 180 21.92 31.26 -17.13
C GLY A 180 21.83 31.90 -15.75
N ALA A 181 20.84 31.51 -14.93
CA ALA A 181 20.59 32.05 -13.59
C ALA A 181 21.85 32.17 -12.70
N PHE A 182 22.75 31.19 -12.77
CA PHE A 182 23.96 31.11 -11.94
C PHE A 182 25.26 31.37 -12.71
N ALA A 183 25.20 31.95 -13.91
CA ALA A 183 26.37 32.14 -14.77
C ALA A 183 27.45 33.06 -14.16
N GLY A 184 27.08 33.93 -13.20
CA GLY A 184 28.03 34.78 -12.47
C GLY A 184 28.66 34.12 -11.24
N ASN A 185 28.27 32.89 -10.90
CA ASN A 185 28.59 32.24 -9.62
C ASN A 185 29.21 30.83 -9.84
N PRO A 186 30.37 30.72 -10.52
CA PRO A 186 30.93 29.43 -10.92
C PRO A 186 31.41 28.55 -9.76
N LEU A 187 31.62 29.13 -8.57
CA LEU A 187 32.11 28.44 -7.37
C LEU A 187 30.99 27.90 -6.46
N LEU A 188 29.73 27.96 -6.91
CA LEU A 188 28.60 27.46 -6.13
C LEU A 188 28.73 25.96 -5.85
N ARG A 189 28.65 25.61 -4.58
CA ARG A 189 28.68 24.25 -4.04
C ARG A 189 27.31 23.77 -3.61
N THR A 190 26.52 24.70 -3.06
CA THR A 190 25.24 24.42 -2.44
C THR A 190 24.23 25.49 -2.81
N ILE A 191 23.06 25.07 -3.28
CA ILE A 191 21.94 25.95 -3.63
C ILE A 191 20.69 25.43 -2.91
N HIS A 192 20.22 26.14 -1.90
CA HIS A 192 18.97 25.82 -1.20
C HIS A 192 17.80 26.57 -1.86
N LEU A 193 17.06 25.88 -2.72
CA LEU A 193 15.93 26.45 -3.48
C LEU A 193 14.57 25.79 -3.21
N TYR A 194 14.51 24.80 -2.29
CA TYR A 194 13.30 24.07 -1.95
C TYR A 194 12.22 24.98 -1.32
N ASP A 195 11.01 24.45 -1.13
CA ASP A 195 9.86 25.21 -0.61
C ASP A 195 9.59 26.53 -1.36
N ASN A 196 9.85 26.53 -2.66
CA ASN A 196 9.39 27.55 -3.59
C ASN A 196 8.36 26.94 -4.53
N PRO A 197 7.30 27.68 -4.92
CA PRO A 197 6.29 27.22 -5.87
C PRO A 197 6.82 27.25 -7.31
N LEU A 198 7.95 26.58 -7.55
CA LEU A 198 8.62 26.54 -8.85
C LEU A 198 7.68 25.95 -9.89
N SER A 199 7.42 26.70 -10.96
CA SER A 199 6.70 26.24 -12.13
C SER A 199 7.68 25.94 -13.26
N PHE A 200 8.76 26.72 -13.40
CA PHE A 200 9.69 26.68 -14.53
C PHE A 200 11.16 26.80 -14.10
N VAL A 201 12.02 26.07 -14.80
CA VAL A 201 13.47 26.16 -14.70
C VAL A 201 14.06 26.18 -16.11
N GLY A 202 14.93 27.16 -16.37
CA GLY A 202 15.65 27.29 -17.63
C GLY A 202 16.54 26.08 -17.93
N ASN A 203 16.69 25.76 -19.22
CA ASN A 203 17.53 24.65 -19.68
C ASN A 203 19.01 24.86 -19.32
N SER A 204 19.51 26.10 -19.37
CA SER A 204 20.91 26.43 -19.07
C SER A 204 21.15 26.95 -17.65
N ALA A 205 20.15 26.89 -16.77
CA ALA A 205 20.22 27.48 -15.44
C ALA A 205 21.45 26.99 -14.64
N PHE A 206 21.76 25.70 -14.72
CA PHE A 206 22.79 25.02 -13.91
C PHE A 206 24.03 24.57 -14.71
N GLN A 207 24.38 25.28 -15.79
CA GLN A 207 25.60 25.00 -16.55
C GLN A 207 26.85 25.56 -15.85
N ASN A 208 28.01 24.93 -16.09
CA ASN A 208 29.33 25.38 -15.61
C ASN A 208 29.45 25.56 -14.09
N LEU A 209 28.73 24.77 -13.30
CA LEU A 209 28.83 24.76 -11.84
C LEU A 209 29.69 23.57 -11.40
N SER A 210 30.99 23.64 -11.66
CA SER A 210 31.90 22.50 -11.46
C SER A 210 31.99 22.04 -10.01
N ASP A 211 31.70 22.91 -9.05
CA ASP A 211 31.78 22.63 -7.62
C ASP A 211 30.43 22.18 -7.02
N LEU A 212 29.36 22.10 -7.83
CA LEU A 212 28.03 21.72 -7.36
C LEU A 212 27.93 20.21 -7.14
N HIS A 213 27.59 19.80 -5.91
CA HIS A 213 27.52 18.38 -5.54
C HIS A 213 26.10 17.82 -5.53
N SER A 214 25.10 18.65 -5.25
CA SER A 214 23.71 18.23 -5.13
C SER A 214 22.79 19.22 -5.82
N LEU A 215 21.89 18.72 -6.66
CA LEU A 215 20.86 19.50 -7.34
C LEU A 215 19.50 18.87 -7.11
N VAL A 216 18.61 19.62 -6.43
CA VAL A 216 17.26 19.17 -6.12
C VAL A 216 16.24 20.16 -6.69
N ILE A 217 15.44 19.70 -7.65
CA ILE A 217 14.33 20.44 -8.26
C ILE A 217 13.07 19.60 -8.09
N ARG A 218 12.07 20.16 -7.41
CA ARG A 218 10.79 19.49 -7.14
C ARG A 218 9.62 20.35 -7.57
N GLY A 219 8.65 19.74 -8.25
CA GLY A 219 7.35 20.36 -8.54
C GLY A 219 7.34 21.36 -9.70
N ALA A 220 8.43 21.47 -10.48
CA ALA A 220 8.54 22.35 -11.65
C ALA A 220 7.69 21.86 -12.84
N SER A 221 6.37 21.99 -12.71
CA SER A 221 5.36 21.34 -13.57
C SER A 221 5.31 21.82 -15.03
N MET A 222 6.00 22.90 -15.38
CA MET A 222 6.12 23.39 -16.76
C MET A 222 7.39 22.86 -17.46
N VAL A 223 8.35 22.30 -16.72
CA VAL A 223 9.60 21.77 -17.28
C VAL A 223 9.33 20.44 -17.98
N GLN A 224 9.67 20.36 -19.26
CA GLN A 224 9.46 19.17 -20.11
C GLN A 224 10.76 18.53 -20.60
N TRP A 225 11.91 19.12 -20.28
CA TRP A 225 13.23 18.68 -20.71
C TRP A 225 14.12 18.37 -19.53
N PHE A 226 15.09 17.50 -19.75
CA PHE A 226 16.19 17.31 -18.83
C PHE A 226 17.13 18.53 -18.89
N PRO A 227 17.51 19.14 -17.75
CA PRO A 227 18.34 20.35 -17.75
C PRO A 227 19.72 20.07 -18.34
N ASN A 228 20.28 21.04 -19.05
CA ASN A 228 21.63 20.94 -19.55
C ASN A 228 22.64 21.16 -18.41
N LEU A 229 23.40 20.10 -18.10
CA LEU A 229 24.40 20.06 -17.04
C LEU A 229 25.85 20.12 -17.55
N THR A 230 26.06 20.57 -18.79
CA THR A 230 27.41 20.74 -19.34
C THR A 230 28.26 21.63 -18.42
N GLY A 231 29.46 21.15 -18.08
CA GLY A 231 30.38 21.82 -17.16
C GLY A 231 30.10 21.57 -15.67
N THR A 232 28.98 20.94 -15.32
CA THR A 232 28.56 20.62 -13.94
C THR A 232 28.83 19.14 -13.66
N VAL A 233 30.11 18.80 -13.59
CA VAL A 233 30.62 17.41 -13.68
C VAL A 233 30.73 16.68 -12.34
N ASN A 234 30.70 17.39 -11.21
CA ASN A 234 30.92 16.82 -9.87
C ASN A 234 29.62 16.56 -9.09
N LEU A 235 28.48 16.44 -9.79
CA LEU A 235 27.21 16.11 -9.15
C LEU A 235 27.25 14.68 -8.58
N GLU A 236 27.07 14.57 -7.27
CA GLU A 236 26.90 13.32 -6.54
C GLU A 236 25.42 12.95 -6.41
N SER A 237 24.52 13.94 -6.34
CA SER A 237 23.07 13.73 -6.23
C SER A 237 22.29 14.61 -7.18
N LEU A 238 21.40 14.01 -7.96
CA LEU A 238 20.50 14.70 -8.86
C LEU A 238 19.05 14.23 -8.63
N THR A 239 18.20 15.16 -8.19
CA THR A 239 16.77 14.93 -7.97
C THR A 239 15.96 15.89 -8.83
N LEU A 240 15.22 15.37 -9.80
CA LEU A 240 14.31 16.13 -10.65
C LEU A 240 12.93 15.46 -10.61
N THR A 241 12.06 15.88 -9.68
CA THR A 241 10.78 15.20 -9.45
C THR A 241 9.57 16.11 -9.62
N GLY A 242 8.43 15.54 -10.00
CA GLY A 242 7.20 16.31 -10.21
C GLY A 242 7.31 17.30 -11.37
N THR A 243 8.06 16.94 -12.41
CA THR A 243 8.14 17.70 -13.67
C THR A 243 7.48 16.91 -14.80
N LYS A 244 7.69 17.29 -16.06
CA LYS A 244 7.12 16.60 -17.23
C LYS A 244 8.21 16.07 -18.17
N ILE A 245 9.41 15.80 -17.65
CA ILE A 245 10.52 15.22 -18.42
C ILE A 245 10.07 13.92 -19.08
N ASN A 246 10.35 13.77 -20.37
CA ASN A 246 9.94 12.61 -21.18
C ASN A 246 11.09 11.68 -21.58
N SER A 247 12.35 12.13 -21.46
CA SER A 247 13.53 11.42 -21.90
C SER A 247 14.76 11.85 -21.09
N ILE A 248 15.68 10.90 -20.90
CA ILE A 248 16.97 11.12 -20.25
C ILE A 248 18.03 11.18 -21.35
N PRO A 249 18.95 12.17 -21.33
CA PRO A 249 19.99 12.30 -22.34
C PRO A 249 20.99 11.13 -22.29
N VAL A 250 21.37 10.61 -23.46
CA VAL A 250 22.29 9.45 -23.60
C VAL A 250 23.72 9.74 -23.11
N ASN A 251 24.13 11.00 -23.08
CA ASN A 251 25.45 11.44 -22.61
C ASN A 251 25.49 11.72 -21.10
N LEU A 252 24.40 11.52 -20.34
CA LEU A 252 24.38 11.73 -18.89
C LEU A 252 25.55 11.01 -18.21
N CYS A 253 25.70 9.71 -18.44
CA CYS A 253 26.78 8.95 -17.81
C CYS A 253 28.17 9.17 -18.43
N GLN A 254 28.29 9.94 -19.52
CA GLN A 254 29.58 10.39 -20.05
C GLN A 254 30.10 11.60 -19.28
N GLU A 255 29.19 12.47 -18.81
CA GLU A 255 29.49 13.69 -18.08
C GLU A 255 29.48 13.47 -16.56
N GLN A 256 28.42 12.87 -15.99
CA GLN A 256 28.21 12.72 -14.56
C GLN A 256 28.76 11.38 -14.00
N LYS A 257 30.09 11.21 -14.03
CA LYS A 257 30.75 9.95 -13.62
C LYS A 257 30.74 9.69 -12.10
N VAL A 258 30.58 10.73 -11.29
CA VAL A 258 30.60 10.65 -9.82
C VAL A 258 29.21 10.57 -9.20
N LEU A 259 28.16 10.54 -10.04
CA LEU A 259 26.77 10.49 -9.58
C LEU A 259 26.50 9.23 -8.77
N ARG A 260 25.94 9.40 -7.57
CA ARG A 260 25.57 8.33 -6.63
C ARG A 260 24.07 8.14 -6.52
N THR A 261 23.32 9.24 -6.55
CA THR A 261 21.86 9.21 -6.44
C THR A 261 21.24 9.90 -7.64
N LEU A 262 20.33 9.20 -8.32
CA LEU A 262 19.51 9.73 -9.41
C LEU A 262 18.03 9.49 -9.11
N ASP A 263 17.30 10.56 -8.80
CA ASP A 263 15.86 10.51 -8.57
C ASP A 263 15.15 11.32 -9.66
N LEU A 264 14.48 10.61 -10.58
CA LEU A 264 13.66 11.16 -11.64
C LEU A 264 12.21 10.68 -11.51
N SER A 265 11.76 10.47 -10.26
CA SER A 265 10.39 10.05 -9.98
C SER A 265 9.34 11.10 -10.34
N TYR A 266 8.10 10.66 -10.60
CA TYR A 266 6.98 11.54 -10.95
C TYR A 266 7.27 12.41 -12.17
N ASN A 267 7.67 11.78 -13.27
CA ASN A 267 7.89 12.40 -14.58
C ASN A 267 7.09 11.63 -15.66
N ASN A 268 7.37 11.88 -16.94
CA ASN A 268 6.74 11.23 -18.08
C ASN A 268 7.74 10.42 -18.92
N ILE A 269 8.80 9.88 -18.30
CA ILE A 269 9.88 9.18 -18.98
C ILE A 269 9.34 7.89 -19.60
N LYS A 270 9.63 7.67 -20.88
CA LYS A 270 9.17 6.47 -21.63
C LYS A 270 10.26 5.47 -21.90
N ASP A 271 11.43 5.97 -22.28
CA ASP A 271 12.58 5.16 -22.70
C ASP A 271 13.76 5.47 -21.79
N LEU A 272 14.50 4.41 -21.41
CA LEU A 272 15.70 4.53 -20.61
C LEU A 272 16.95 4.42 -21.50
N PRO A 273 17.94 5.31 -21.33
CA PRO A 273 19.24 5.14 -21.96
C PRO A 273 20.06 4.06 -21.24
N SER A 274 21.22 3.71 -21.80
CA SER A 274 22.22 2.97 -21.04
C SER A 274 22.84 3.87 -19.97
N PHE A 275 22.83 3.42 -18.71
CA PHE A 275 23.51 4.08 -17.59
C PHE A 275 24.99 3.66 -17.47
N LYS A 276 25.53 2.98 -18.48
CA LYS A 276 26.94 2.59 -18.53
C LYS A 276 27.84 3.83 -18.47
N GLY A 277 28.78 3.82 -17.52
CA GLY A 277 29.66 4.97 -17.24
C GLY A 277 29.43 5.58 -15.86
N CYS A 278 28.20 5.50 -15.34
CA CYS A 278 27.85 5.96 -13.99
C CYS A 278 28.18 4.89 -12.93
N HIS A 279 29.44 4.46 -12.83
CA HIS A 279 29.85 3.33 -11.97
C HIS A 279 29.63 3.58 -10.46
N SER A 280 29.51 4.85 -10.07
CA SER A 280 29.31 5.27 -8.68
C SER A 280 27.83 5.31 -8.26
N LEU A 281 26.88 5.02 -9.17
CA LEU A 281 25.45 5.05 -8.83
C LEU A 281 25.13 3.97 -7.80
N GLU A 282 24.56 4.41 -6.69
CA GLU A 282 24.09 3.59 -5.58
C GLU A 282 22.55 3.51 -5.54
N GLU A 283 21.87 4.56 -5.97
CA GLU A 283 20.41 4.67 -5.94
C GLU A 283 19.86 5.27 -7.23
N ILE A 284 18.88 4.58 -7.83
CA ILE A 284 18.09 5.06 -8.95
C ILE A 284 16.61 4.96 -8.59
N SER A 285 15.91 6.09 -8.61
CA SER A 285 14.45 6.15 -8.49
C SER A 285 13.83 6.69 -9.78
N LEU A 286 13.01 5.86 -10.40
CA LEU A 286 12.27 6.12 -11.64
C LEU A 286 10.77 5.82 -11.45
N GLN A 287 10.29 5.78 -10.21
CA GLN A 287 8.90 5.49 -9.92
C GLN A 287 7.95 6.52 -10.55
N HIS A 288 6.71 6.11 -10.83
CA HIS A 288 5.69 7.00 -11.40
C HIS A 288 6.16 7.67 -12.71
N ASN A 289 6.58 6.84 -13.68
CA ASN A 289 6.90 7.26 -15.05
C ASN A 289 6.05 6.45 -16.06
N GLN A 290 6.44 6.44 -17.33
CA GLN A 290 5.74 5.75 -18.42
C GLN A 290 6.65 4.70 -19.09
N ILE A 291 7.57 4.11 -18.34
CA ILE A 291 8.57 3.18 -18.87
C ILE A 291 7.90 1.87 -19.29
N HIS A 292 8.24 1.38 -20.49
CA HIS A 292 7.60 0.19 -21.10
C HIS A 292 8.49 -1.06 -21.13
N GLU A 293 9.79 -0.89 -21.30
CA GLU A 293 10.75 -1.97 -21.47
C GLU A 293 12.08 -1.62 -20.80
N ILE A 294 12.79 -2.64 -20.32
CA ILE A 294 14.17 -2.55 -19.86
C ILE A 294 15.05 -3.40 -20.77
N ALA A 295 15.98 -2.74 -21.46
CA ALA A 295 16.91 -3.38 -22.40
C ALA A 295 18.08 -4.05 -21.67
N GLU A 296 18.86 -4.84 -22.42
CA GLU A 296 20.03 -5.58 -21.92
C GLU A 296 21.08 -4.66 -21.29
N ASP A 297 21.34 -3.52 -21.91
CA ASP A 297 22.45 -2.62 -21.59
C ASP A 297 22.05 -1.47 -20.64
N THR A 298 20.77 -1.39 -20.24
CA THR A 298 20.24 -0.28 -19.44
C THR A 298 21.02 -0.12 -18.13
N PHE A 299 21.20 -1.20 -17.36
CA PHE A 299 21.90 -1.18 -16.07
C PHE A 299 23.31 -1.81 -16.13
N GLN A 300 23.86 -1.96 -17.34
CA GLN A 300 25.14 -2.62 -17.54
C GLN A 300 26.29 -1.86 -16.85
N GLY A 301 27.03 -2.55 -15.99
CA GLY A 301 28.23 -2.02 -15.32
C GLY A 301 27.95 -1.21 -14.05
N LEU A 302 26.71 -1.15 -13.57
CA LEU A 302 26.34 -0.50 -12.31
C LEU A 302 26.64 -1.38 -11.09
N SER A 303 27.92 -1.64 -10.83
CA SER A 303 28.37 -2.54 -9.76
C SER A 303 28.12 -2.02 -8.34
N SER A 304 27.87 -0.71 -8.19
CA SER A 304 27.65 -0.05 -6.89
C SER A 304 26.16 0.11 -6.56
N LEU A 305 25.26 -0.25 -7.49
CA LEU A 305 23.83 0.00 -7.35
C LEU A 305 23.23 -0.87 -6.25
N ARG A 306 22.60 -0.23 -5.26
CA ARG A 306 21.99 -0.88 -4.09
C ARG A 306 20.48 -0.78 -4.08
N ILE A 307 19.93 0.32 -4.59
CA ILE A 307 18.49 0.59 -4.59
C ILE A 307 18.05 0.93 -6.02
N LEU A 308 17.06 0.19 -6.51
CA LEU A 308 16.42 0.44 -7.80
C LEU A 308 14.90 0.45 -7.61
N ASP A 309 14.29 1.62 -7.80
CA ASP A 309 12.85 1.79 -7.76
C ASP A 309 12.31 2.12 -9.16
N LEU A 310 11.58 1.17 -9.72
CA LEU A 310 10.92 1.23 -11.02
C LEU A 310 9.40 1.06 -10.87
N SER A 311 8.88 1.26 -9.65
CA SER A 311 7.47 1.04 -9.35
C SER A 311 6.55 2.00 -10.10
N ARG A 312 5.31 1.58 -10.34
CA ARG A 312 4.25 2.43 -10.93
C ARG A 312 4.65 2.97 -12.31
N ASN A 313 5.21 2.10 -13.14
CA ASN A 313 5.45 2.33 -14.56
C ASN A 313 4.49 1.48 -15.39
N ARG A 314 4.82 1.23 -16.66
CA ARG A 314 4.05 0.35 -17.57
C ARG A 314 4.96 -0.74 -18.14
N ILE A 315 5.89 -1.23 -17.32
CA ILE A 315 6.94 -2.15 -17.76
C ILE A 315 6.29 -3.51 -18.04
N ARG A 316 6.42 -3.98 -19.28
CA ARG A 316 5.88 -5.28 -19.72
C ARG A 316 6.96 -6.36 -19.78
N GLN A 317 8.14 -5.96 -20.24
CA GLN A 317 9.25 -6.86 -20.50
C GLN A 317 10.54 -6.28 -19.92
N ILE A 318 11.31 -7.16 -19.31
CA ILE A 318 12.67 -6.89 -18.85
C ILE A 318 13.55 -7.92 -19.54
N HIS A 319 14.61 -7.48 -20.22
CA HIS A 319 15.53 -8.39 -20.88
C HIS A 319 16.17 -9.35 -19.84
N LYS A 320 16.38 -10.62 -20.23
CA LYS A 320 16.87 -11.68 -19.34
C LYS A 320 18.21 -11.36 -18.65
N GLU A 321 19.05 -10.58 -19.33
CA GLU A 321 20.41 -10.24 -18.88
C GLU A 321 20.51 -8.84 -18.27
N ALA A 322 19.39 -8.10 -18.16
CA ALA A 322 19.37 -6.70 -17.71
C ALA A 322 19.91 -6.50 -16.29
N PHE A 323 19.84 -7.52 -15.42
CA PHE A 323 20.26 -7.44 -14.02
C PHE A 323 21.57 -8.18 -13.70
N ILE A 324 22.27 -8.74 -14.69
CA ILE A 324 23.48 -9.56 -14.44
C ILE A 324 24.57 -8.75 -13.75
N SER A 325 24.74 -7.47 -14.12
CA SER A 325 25.82 -6.63 -13.59
C SER A 325 25.50 -5.89 -12.28
N VAL A 326 24.26 -5.97 -11.78
CA VAL A 326 23.84 -5.27 -10.55
C VAL A 326 23.92 -6.18 -9.31
N GLY A 327 25.03 -6.91 -9.16
CA GLY A 327 25.20 -7.89 -8.08
C GLY A 327 25.20 -7.32 -6.66
N ALA A 328 25.38 -6.01 -6.49
CA ALA A 328 25.29 -5.32 -5.20
C ALA A 328 23.86 -4.86 -4.83
N LEU A 329 22.88 -5.11 -5.72
CA LEU A 329 21.51 -4.66 -5.53
C LEU A 329 20.90 -5.31 -4.30
N VAL A 330 20.35 -4.48 -3.41
CA VAL A 330 19.76 -4.89 -2.13
C VAL A 330 18.24 -4.75 -2.18
N ASN A 331 17.75 -3.66 -2.77
CA ASN A 331 16.32 -3.35 -2.84
C ASN A 331 15.90 -3.15 -4.30
N LEU A 332 14.90 -3.93 -4.73
CA LEU A 332 14.29 -3.81 -6.04
C LEU A 332 12.78 -3.63 -5.90
N ASP A 333 12.26 -2.50 -6.38
CA ASP A 333 10.83 -2.23 -6.45
C ASP A 333 10.36 -2.19 -7.91
N LEU A 334 9.58 -3.20 -8.29
CA LEU A 334 8.94 -3.35 -9.60
C LEU A 334 7.41 -3.37 -9.45
N SER A 335 6.88 -2.92 -8.31
CA SER A 335 5.45 -2.94 -8.02
C SER A 335 4.65 -2.08 -9.00
N PHE A 336 3.38 -2.44 -9.22
CA PHE A 336 2.43 -1.72 -10.07
C PHE A 336 2.95 -1.49 -11.51
N ASN A 337 3.43 -2.56 -12.13
CA ASN A 337 3.78 -2.61 -13.54
C ASN A 337 2.87 -3.60 -14.30
N GLU A 338 3.22 -3.92 -15.54
CA GLU A 338 2.49 -4.85 -16.43
C GLU A 338 3.33 -6.14 -16.68
N LEU A 339 4.14 -6.56 -15.70
CA LEU A 339 5.09 -7.67 -15.85
C LEU A 339 4.39 -9.02 -15.92
N THR A 340 4.90 -9.90 -16.78
CA THR A 340 4.48 -11.32 -16.86
C THR A 340 5.51 -12.27 -16.26
N SER A 341 6.79 -11.89 -16.27
CA SER A 341 7.91 -12.62 -15.68
C SER A 341 8.97 -11.62 -15.19
N VAL A 342 9.89 -12.09 -14.35
CA VAL A 342 11.01 -11.30 -13.83
C VAL A 342 12.30 -12.09 -13.99
N PRO A 343 13.33 -11.54 -14.66
CA PRO A 343 14.62 -12.21 -14.74
C PRO A 343 15.27 -12.24 -13.35
N THR A 344 15.86 -13.38 -13.02
CA THR A 344 16.39 -13.64 -11.67
C THR A 344 17.92 -13.74 -11.63
N GLU A 345 18.57 -13.78 -12.78
CA GLU A 345 20.03 -13.78 -12.88
C GLU A 345 20.60 -12.46 -12.37
N GLY A 346 21.60 -12.53 -11.48
CA GLY A 346 22.20 -11.36 -10.83
C GLY A 346 21.46 -10.86 -9.57
N LEU A 347 20.26 -11.37 -9.26
CA LEU A 347 19.43 -10.90 -8.13
C LEU A 347 19.64 -11.68 -6.81
N SER A 348 20.66 -12.53 -6.72
CA SER A 348 20.93 -13.35 -5.51
C SER A 348 21.31 -12.53 -4.28
N GLY A 349 21.77 -11.28 -4.48
CA GLY A 349 22.12 -10.33 -3.44
C GLY A 349 20.93 -9.60 -2.79
N LEU A 350 19.73 -9.69 -3.36
CA LEU A 350 18.56 -8.92 -2.90
C LEU A 350 18.17 -9.28 -1.47
N ASN A 351 17.84 -8.23 -0.71
CA ASN A 351 17.23 -8.31 0.61
C ASN A 351 15.72 -8.04 0.52
N GLN A 352 15.32 -7.11 -0.35
CA GLN A 352 13.91 -6.76 -0.56
C GLN A 352 13.54 -6.77 -2.04
N LEU A 353 12.43 -7.45 -2.35
CA LEU A 353 11.83 -7.48 -3.68
C LEU A 353 10.34 -7.15 -3.60
N LYS A 354 9.89 -6.18 -4.38
CA LYS A 354 8.47 -5.81 -4.46
C LYS A 354 7.96 -5.92 -5.90
N LEU A 355 6.85 -6.65 -6.04
CA LEU A 355 6.20 -7.05 -7.29
C LEU A 355 4.68 -6.91 -7.23
N THR A 356 4.13 -6.45 -6.10
CA THR A 356 2.69 -6.25 -5.92
C THR A 356 2.10 -5.37 -7.02
N GLY A 357 0.88 -5.67 -7.47
CA GLY A 357 0.21 -4.91 -8.53
C GLY A 357 0.49 -5.37 -9.96
N ASN A 358 1.42 -6.31 -10.17
CA ASN A 358 1.62 -6.97 -11.47
C ASN A 358 0.61 -8.13 -11.63
N SER A 359 -0.57 -7.87 -12.20
CA SER A 359 -1.65 -8.88 -12.27
C SER A 359 -1.38 -10.04 -13.24
N GLU A 360 -0.51 -9.85 -14.23
CA GLU A 360 -0.17 -10.92 -15.18
C GLU A 360 1.03 -11.77 -14.73
N LEU A 361 1.68 -11.40 -13.62
CA LEU A 361 2.81 -12.14 -13.04
C LEU A 361 2.30 -13.34 -12.24
N LYS A 362 1.94 -14.40 -12.95
CA LYS A 362 1.38 -15.64 -12.37
C LYS A 362 2.42 -16.72 -12.11
N GLU A 363 3.62 -16.60 -12.68
CA GLU A 363 4.67 -17.59 -12.53
C GLU A 363 5.24 -17.60 -11.11
N ALA A 364 5.62 -18.79 -10.64
CA ALA A 364 6.25 -18.96 -9.34
C ALA A 364 7.72 -18.52 -9.38
N LEU A 365 8.16 -17.87 -8.31
CA LEU A 365 9.56 -17.46 -8.16
C LEU A 365 10.37 -18.59 -7.53
N ALA A 366 11.54 -18.87 -8.08
CA ALA A 366 12.44 -19.90 -7.54
C ALA A 366 13.28 -19.33 -6.38
N ALA A 367 12.99 -19.75 -5.14
CA ALA A 367 13.68 -19.24 -3.95
C ALA A 367 15.21 -19.41 -3.97
N LYS A 368 15.72 -20.44 -4.66
CA LYS A 368 17.16 -20.65 -4.87
C LYS A 368 17.88 -19.48 -5.54
N ASN A 369 17.17 -18.66 -6.32
CA ASN A 369 17.75 -17.52 -7.01
C ASN A 369 17.86 -16.29 -6.10
N PHE A 370 17.30 -16.34 -4.88
CA PHE A 370 17.15 -15.22 -3.95
C PHE A 370 17.66 -15.56 -2.55
N ALA A 371 18.92 -15.99 -2.46
CA ALA A 371 19.51 -16.56 -1.24
C ALA A 371 19.52 -15.61 -0.02
N LYS A 372 19.55 -14.30 -0.23
CA LYS A 372 19.63 -13.28 0.84
C LYS A 372 18.31 -12.55 1.12
N LEU A 373 17.23 -12.95 0.46
CA LEU A 373 15.96 -12.23 0.51
C LEU A 373 15.31 -12.36 1.89
N ARG A 374 14.89 -11.24 2.47
CA ARG A 374 14.17 -11.19 3.76
C ARG A 374 12.78 -10.61 3.65
N SER A 375 12.50 -9.84 2.59
CA SER A 375 11.19 -9.24 2.36
C SER A 375 10.77 -9.42 0.91
N LEU A 376 9.59 -10.00 0.70
CA LEU A 376 9.00 -10.24 -0.61
C LEU A 376 7.58 -9.72 -0.64
N SER A 377 7.26 -8.84 -1.58
CA SER A 377 5.88 -8.42 -1.82
C SER A 377 5.49 -8.86 -3.22
N VAL A 378 4.47 -9.70 -3.35
CA VAL A 378 4.03 -10.33 -4.59
C VAL A 378 2.56 -9.99 -4.88
N PRO A 379 2.08 -10.16 -6.13
CA PRO A 379 0.67 -9.99 -6.44
C PRO A 379 -0.20 -11.10 -5.85
N TYR A 380 0.32 -12.32 -5.72
CA TYR A 380 -0.44 -13.49 -5.25
C TYR A 380 0.23 -14.19 -4.08
N ALA A 381 -0.55 -14.56 -3.05
CA ALA A 381 -0.05 -15.24 -1.85
C ALA A 381 0.66 -16.58 -2.16
N TYR A 382 0.21 -17.29 -3.20
CA TYR A 382 0.79 -18.58 -3.60
C TYR A 382 2.27 -18.47 -4.01
N GLN A 383 2.73 -17.31 -4.48
CA GLN A 383 4.14 -17.10 -4.83
C GLN A 383 5.05 -17.07 -3.59
N CYS A 384 4.49 -16.81 -2.41
CA CYS A 384 5.23 -16.88 -1.15
C CYS A 384 5.55 -18.32 -0.72
N CYS A 385 4.82 -19.32 -1.24
CA CYS A 385 4.97 -20.72 -0.80
C CYS A 385 6.38 -21.28 -1.03
N ALA A 386 7.10 -20.80 -2.05
CA ALA A 386 8.48 -21.23 -2.31
C ALA A 386 9.49 -20.73 -1.28
N PHE A 387 9.13 -19.71 -0.49
CA PHE A 387 10.03 -18.98 0.41
C PHE A 387 9.79 -19.29 1.90
N TRP A 388 8.71 -20.01 2.22
CA TRP A 388 8.51 -20.58 3.55
C TRP A 388 9.18 -21.94 3.60
N GLY A 389 10.17 -22.10 4.50
CA GLY A 389 10.65 -23.43 4.87
C GLY A 389 9.51 -24.22 5.49
N CYS A 390 9.32 -25.47 5.06
CA CYS A 390 8.40 -26.41 5.68
C CYS A 390 8.87 -26.76 7.09
N ASP A 391 8.61 -25.91 8.08
CA ASP A 391 8.69 -26.25 9.52
C ASP A 391 7.92 -25.28 10.45
N SER A 392 7.25 -24.25 9.93
CA SER A 392 6.46 -23.34 10.77
C SER A 392 5.08 -23.88 11.18
N TYR A 393 4.65 -25.03 10.65
CA TYR A 393 3.36 -25.64 10.98
C TYR A 393 3.41 -26.58 12.20
N LEU A 394 4.60 -26.88 12.74
CA LEU A 394 4.75 -27.72 13.94
C LEU A 394 5.00 -26.93 15.24
N ASN A 395 5.41 -25.66 15.16
CA ASN A 395 5.75 -24.85 16.34
C ASN A 395 4.66 -23.85 16.79
N SER A 396 3.48 -23.82 16.17
CA SER A 396 2.35 -23.01 16.67
C SER A 396 1.47 -23.73 17.70
N ASN A 397 1.83 -24.95 18.11
CA ASN A 397 1.07 -25.78 19.06
C ASN A 397 1.81 -26.08 20.37
N ALA A 398 2.80 -25.27 20.76
CA ALA A 398 3.55 -25.47 22.00
C ALA A 398 3.86 -24.16 22.74
N GLU A 399 2.85 -23.32 22.95
CA GLU A 399 2.89 -22.32 24.03
C GLU A 399 1.54 -22.30 24.73
N ASP A 400 1.34 -23.23 25.67
CA ASP A 400 0.49 -23.03 26.84
C ASP A 400 0.71 -24.14 27.88
N SER A 401 1.73 -23.97 28.74
CA SER A 401 1.71 -24.49 30.11
C SER A 401 2.79 -23.83 30.98
N SER A 402 2.35 -22.78 31.67
CA SER A 402 2.76 -22.26 32.98
C SER A 402 3.88 -22.93 33.82
N HIS A 403 4.82 -22.06 34.24
CA HIS A 403 5.32 -21.79 35.60
C HIS A 403 6.32 -22.70 36.37
N GLN A 404 7.34 -21.99 36.91
CA GLN A 404 8.25 -22.25 38.05
C GLN A 404 9.33 -23.33 37.79
N ASP A 405 10.63 -23.09 38.03
CA ASP A 405 11.24 -22.54 39.24
C ASP A 405 12.69 -22.03 39.02
N GLN A 406 13.23 -21.34 40.04
CA GLN A 406 14.51 -20.60 40.10
C GLN A 406 15.78 -21.48 40.14
N GLY A 407 16.91 -20.93 39.67
CA GLY A 407 18.21 -21.07 40.39
C GLY A 407 19.47 -21.49 39.62
N ALA A 408 20.47 -20.59 39.65
CA ALA A 408 21.93 -20.82 39.82
C ALA A 408 22.85 -21.26 38.64
N LEU A 409 23.73 -20.30 38.29
CA LEU A 409 25.20 -20.34 38.21
C LEU A 409 25.98 -21.36 37.32
N MET A 410 26.71 -20.76 36.37
CA MET A 410 28.13 -20.96 35.97
C MET A 410 28.65 -22.24 35.27
N ASP A 411 29.41 -21.93 34.21
CA ASP A 411 30.62 -22.57 33.66
C ASP A 411 30.59 -24.03 33.18
N ARG A 412 30.74 -24.19 31.86
CA ARG A 412 31.86 -24.94 31.29
C ARG A 412 32.03 -24.72 29.79
N GLU A 413 33.15 -24.07 29.45
CA GLU A 413 33.79 -24.14 28.14
C GLU A 413 34.50 -25.50 27.92
N LYS A 414 34.51 -25.90 26.63
CA LYS A 414 35.49 -26.73 25.88
C LYS A 414 35.36 -28.26 25.79
N ALA A 415 35.35 -28.66 24.50
CA ALA A 415 35.68 -29.92 23.82
C ALA A 415 34.42 -30.59 23.23
N ASP A 416 34.21 -30.66 21.91
CA ASP A 416 35.14 -31.11 20.88
C ASP A 416 34.95 -30.39 19.54
N VAL A 417 36.08 -29.97 18.96
CA VAL A 417 36.25 -29.65 17.54
C VAL A 417 36.82 -30.90 16.89
N LEU A 418 36.04 -31.60 16.06
CA LEU A 418 36.49 -32.32 14.86
C LEU A 418 35.34 -33.14 14.25
N ARG A 419 34.52 -32.48 13.42
CA ARG A 419 33.95 -33.05 12.21
C ARG A 419 33.54 -31.90 11.27
N ASN A 420 34.50 -31.49 10.45
CA ASN A 420 34.23 -30.69 9.28
C ASN A 420 33.78 -31.60 8.13
N GLU A 421 33.04 -30.95 7.22
CA GLU A 421 32.69 -31.32 5.85
C GLU A 421 31.31 -31.97 5.65
N GLU A 422 30.50 -31.22 4.88
CA GLU A 422 29.20 -31.55 4.29
C GLU A 422 27.98 -31.49 5.21
N ASN A 423 27.55 -30.25 5.53
CA ASN A 423 26.14 -29.82 5.53
C ASN A 423 26.10 -28.32 5.88
N GLU A 424 26.19 -27.44 4.89
CA GLU A 424 25.65 -26.09 5.03
C GLU A 424 24.12 -26.24 5.14
N GLU A 425 23.64 -26.44 6.36
CA GLU A 425 22.25 -26.19 6.70
C GLU A 425 21.96 -24.73 6.36
N LEU A 426 21.27 -24.54 5.24
CA LEU A 426 20.65 -23.31 4.80
C LEU A 426 19.70 -22.87 5.93
N GLY A 427 20.22 -22.13 6.91
CA GLY A 427 19.42 -21.46 7.94
C GLY A 427 18.49 -20.49 7.24
N GLN A 428 17.31 -20.97 6.84
CA GLN A 428 16.30 -20.20 6.12
C GLN A 428 15.81 -19.09 7.05
N THR A 429 16.39 -17.90 6.84
CA THR A 429 15.99 -16.66 7.47
C THR A 429 14.52 -16.37 7.19
N ILE A 430 13.78 -15.98 8.23
CA ILE A 430 12.38 -15.59 8.16
C ILE A 430 12.16 -14.58 7.02
N ILE A 431 11.46 -15.01 5.97
CA ILE A 431 11.08 -14.16 4.84
C ILE A 431 9.70 -13.58 5.14
N HIS A 432 9.63 -12.27 5.33
CA HIS A 432 8.36 -11.59 5.41
C HIS A 432 7.76 -11.46 4.00
N CYS A 433 6.79 -12.32 3.69
CA CYS A 433 6.12 -12.33 2.40
C CYS A 433 4.68 -11.80 2.46
N THR A 434 4.34 -10.88 1.56
CA THR A 434 3.00 -10.26 1.47
C THR A 434 2.41 -10.37 0.06
N PRO A 435 1.14 -10.76 -0.10
CA PRO A 435 0.21 -11.20 0.94
C PRO A 435 0.58 -12.56 1.54
N ALA A 436 0.26 -12.77 2.82
CA ALA A 436 0.58 -14.00 3.53
C ALA A 436 -0.27 -15.20 3.05
N THR A 437 0.33 -16.39 3.11
CA THR A 437 -0.38 -17.66 2.92
C THR A 437 -1.26 -17.99 4.13
N GLY A 438 -2.23 -18.89 3.96
CA GLY A 438 -3.08 -19.31 5.08
C GLY A 438 -4.07 -20.40 4.70
N ALA A 439 -5.04 -20.69 5.56
CA ALA A 439 -6.02 -21.77 5.33
C ALA A 439 -6.77 -21.63 3.99
N PHE A 440 -7.14 -20.40 3.62
CA PHE A 440 -7.80 -20.08 2.34
C PHE A 440 -6.82 -19.77 1.21
N LYS A 441 -5.50 -19.86 1.42
CA LYS A 441 -4.46 -19.77 0.38
C LYS A 441 -3.38 -20.83 0.66
N PRO A 442 -3.73 -22.14 0.56
CA PRO A 442 -2.81 -23.21 0.95
C PRO A 442 -1.70 -23.42 -0.09
N CYS A 443 -0.54 -23.90 0.35
CA CYS A 443 0.59 -24.18 -0.53
C CYS A 443 0.54 -25.60 -1.14
N GLU A 444 0.32 -26.61 -0.30
CA GLU A 444 0.42 -28.01 -0.74
C GLU A 444 -0.94 -28.62 -1.08
N TYR A 445 -1.92 -28.48 -0.19
CA TYR A 445 -3.18 -29.24 -0.24
C TYR A 445 -4.41 -28.33 -0.14
N LEU A 446 -5.32 -28.43 -1.11
CA LEU A 446 -6.55 -27.64 -1.15
C LEU A 446 -7.46 -27.95 0.03
N LEU A 447 -7.72 -29.24 0.31
CA LEU A 447 -8.61 -29.67 1.41
C LEU A 447 -7.86 -29.87 2.74
N GLY A 448 -6.54 -29.90 2.72
CA GLY A 448 -5.68 -29.99 3.91
C GLY A 448 -5.65 -31.36 4.57
N SER A 449 -6.76 -31.81 5.17
CA SER A 449 -6.84 -33.02 6.00
C SER A 449 -7.53 -34.20 5.30
N TRP A 450 -7.03 -35.41 5.53
CA TRP A 450 -7.67 -36.66 5.10
C TRP A 450 -9.09 -36.82 5.64
N MET A 451 -9.38 -36.36 6.86
CA MET A 451 -10.73 -36.40 7.41
C MET A 451 -11.70 -35.54 6.59
N ILE A 452 -11.27 -34.33 6.21
CA ILE A 452 -12.07 -33.43 5.38
C ILE A 452 -12.25 -34.03 3.98
N ARG A 453 -11.18 -34.57 3.38
CA ARG A 453 -11.24 -35.23 2.06
C ARG A 453 -12.25 -36.35 2.03
N LEU A 454 -12.14 -37.33 2.94
CA LEU A 454 -13.06 -38.47 3.01
C LEU A 454 -14.51 -38.01 3.21
N THR A 455 -14.72 -36.97 4.03
CA THR A 455 -16.04 -36.39 4.26
C THR A 455 -16.60 -35.71 3.01
N VAL A 456 -15.83 -34.86 2.34
CA VAL A 456 -16.26 -34.16 1.11
C VAL A 456 -16.49 -35.16 -0.03
N TRP A 457 -15.65 -36.19 -0.15
CA TRP A 457 -15.83 -37.28 -1.13
C TRP A 457 -17.12 -38.06 -0.87
N PHE A 458 -17.38 -38.39 0.39
CA PHE A 458 -18.63 -39.03 0.79
C PHE A 458 -19.84 -38.16 0.46
N ILE A 459 -19.81 -36.87 0.82
CA ILE A 459 -20.89 -35.90 0.51
C ILE A 459 -21.14 -35.85 -1.00
N PHE A 460 -20.07 -35.73 -1.81
CA PHE A 460 -20.16 -35.72 -3.28
C PHE A 460 -20.84 -36.98 -3.82
N LEU A 461 -20.36 -38.17 -3.44
CA LEU A 461 -20.88 -39.44 -3.96
C LEU A 461 -22.34 -39.68 -3.56
N VAL A 462 -22.68 -39.38 -2.30
CA VAL A 462 -24.04 -39.56 -1.78
C VAL A 462 -25.00 -38.55 -2.39
N ALA A 463 -24.60 -37.27 -2.49
CA ALA A 463 -25.39 -36.23 -3.14
C ALA A 463 -25.64 -36.57 -4.62
N LEU A 464 -24.62 -37.05 -5.34
CA LEU A 464 -24.77 -37.46 -6.74
C LEU A 464 -25.75 -38.64 -6.86
N PHE A 465 -25.48 -39.73 -6.13
CA PHE A 465 -26.25 -40.98 -6.26
C PHE A 465 -27.70 -40.83 -5.83
N PHE A 466 -27.97 -40.32 -4.62
CA PHE A 466 -29.34 -40.29 -4.10
C PHE A 466 -30.19 -39.21 -4.78
N ASN A 467 -29.64 -38.04 -5.16
CA ASN A 467 -30.43 -37.06 -5.91
C ASN A 467 -30.75 -37.56 -7.33
N LEU A 468 -29.83 -38.25 -8.02
CA LEU A 468 -30.12 -38.92 -9.30
C LEU A 468 -31.19 -40.00 -9.15
N LEU A 469 -31.11 -40.81 -8.08
CA LEU A 469 -32.09 -41.85 -7.80
C LEU A 469 -33.49 -41.26 -7.61
N VAL A 470 -33.61 -40.21 -6.80
CA VAL A 470 -34.88 -39.51 -6.56
C VAL A 470 -35.43 -38.93 -7.86
N MET A 471 -34.58 -38.29 -8.67
CA MET A 471 -34.96 -37.77 -9.98
C MET A 471 -35.49 -38.88 -10.91
N LEU A 472 -34.73 -39.96 -11.08
CA LEU A 472 -35.14 -41.08 -11.95
C LEU A 472 -36.48 -41.69 -11.52
N THR A 473 -36.69 -41.88 -10.22
CA THR A 473 -37.97 -42.43 -9.71
C THR A 473 -39.17 -41.52 -9.95
N ILE A 474 -38.97 -40.20 -9.78
CA ILE A 474 -40.04 -39.22 -9.98
C ILE A 474 -40.38 -39.08 -11.47
N PHE A 475 -39.38 -39.06 -12.37
CA PHE A 475 -39.59 -38.87 -13.81
C PHE A 475 -40.01 -40.14 -14.56
N ALA A 476 -39.63 -41.33 -14.10
CA ALA A 476 -40.08 -42.58 -14.72
C ALA A 476 -41.57 -42.85 -14.49
N SER A 477 -42.15 -42.25 -13.46
CA SER A 477 -43.58 -42.31 -13.16
C SER A 477 -44.34 -41.43 -14.19
N CYS A 478 -44.63 -41.94 -15.40
CA CYS A 478 -45.32 -41.27 -16.53
C CYS A 478 -46.76 -40.78 -16.21
N THR A 479 -46.90 -39.91 -15.23
CA THR A 479 -48.16 -39.35 -14.72
C THR A 479 -47.99 -37.85 -14.51
N THR A 480 -49.10 -37.09 -14.52
CA THR A 480 -49.06 -35.65 -14.23
C THR A 480 -48.52 -35.41 -12.82
N LEU A 481 -47.37 -34.74 -12.72
CA LEU A 481 -46.66 -34.48 -11.47
C LEU A 481 -47.50 -33.64 -10.49
N PRO A 482 -47.91 -34.18 -9.33
CA PRO A 482 -48.55 -33.38 -8.29
C PRO A 482 -47.54 -32.41 -7.66
N SER A 483 -48.03 -31.28 -7.14
CA SER A 483 -47.21 -30.19 -6.57
C SER A 483 -46.16 -30.64 -5.55
N SER A 484 -46.43 -31.66 -4.70
CA SER A 484 -45.42 -32.23 -3.80
C SER A 484 -44.21 -32.83 -4.51
N LYS A 485 -44.46 -33.59 -5.58
CA LYS A 485 -43.39 -34.30 -6.30
C LYS A 485 -42.57 -33.30 -7.11
N LEU A 486 -43.19 -32.23 -7.59
CA LEU A 486 -42.51 -31.12 -8.26
C LEU A 486 -41.48 -30.46 -7.34
N PHE A 487 -41.84 -30.08 -6.10
CA PHE A 487 -40.86 -29.44 -5.20
C PHE A 487 -39.75 -30.38 -4.74
N ILE A 488 -40.05 -31.65 -4.47
CA ILE A 488 -39.02 -32.65 -4.12
C ILE A 488 -38.06 -32.86 -5.29
N SER A 489 -38.57 -32.89 -6.52
CA SER A 489 -37.73 -32.97 -7.73
C SER A 489 -36.86 -31.72 -7.89
N LEU A 490 -37.43 -30.51 -7.75
CA LEU A 490 -36.67 -29.27 -7.85
C LEU A 490 -35.58 -29.15 -6.79
N ILE A 491 -35.88 -29.52 -5.54
CA ILE A 491 -34.87 -29.60 -4.46
C ILE A 491 -33.77 -30.61 -4.82
N SER A 492 -34.13 -31.76 -5.42
CA SER A 492 -33.14 -32.76 -5.84
C SER A 492 -32.24 -32.25 -6.99
N VAL A 493 -32.78 -31.46 -7.92
CA VAL A 493 -31.99 -30.78 -8.97
C VAL A 493 -31.03 -29.77 -8.35
N SER A 494 -31.50 -28.92 -7.43
CA SER A 494 -30.65 -27.96 -6.72
C SER A 494 -29.51 -28.65 -5.96
N ASN A 495 -29.82 -29.72 -5.22
CA ASN A 495 -28.83 -30.50 -4.49
C ASN A 495 -27.83 -31.22 -5.42
N LEU A 496 -28.25 -31.61 -6.62
CA LEU A 496 -27.35 -32.19 -7.63
C LEU A 496 -26.30 -31.16 -8.07
N PHE A 497 -26.67 -29.89 -8.25
CA PHE A 497 -25.72 -28.82 -8.55
C PHE A 497 -24.71 -28.59 -7.42
N MET A 498 -25.14 -28.69 -6.15
CA MET A 498 -24.22 -28.69 -5.00
C MET A 498 -23.27 -29.91 -5.03
N GLY A 499 -23.78 -31.07 -5.44
CA GLY A 499 -22.98 -32.26 -5.73
C GLY A 499 -21.92 -32.00 -6.81
N VAL A 500 -22.29 -31.35 -7.92
CA VAL A 500 -21.32 -30.99 -8.97
C VAL A 500 -20.25 -30.02 -8.45
N TYR A 501 -20.64 -29.00 -7.68
CA TYR A 501 -19.69 -28.07 -7.04
C TYR A 501 -18.69 -28.81 -6.12
N THR A 502 -19.17 -29.68 -5.23
CA THR A 502 -18.27 -30.48 -4.37
C THR A 502 -17.39 -31.41 -5.21
N GLY A 503 -17.91 -32.01 -6.28
CA GLY A 503 -17.15 -32.81 -7.24
C GLY A 503 -16.03 -32.03 -7.95
N ILE A 504 -16.24 -30.75 -8.26
CA ILE A 504 -15.20 -29.87 -8.82
C ILE A 504 -14.06 -29.69 -7.81
N LEU A 505 -14.38 -29.45 -6.53
CA LEU A 505 -13.36 -29.29 -5.48
C LEU A 505 -12.60 -30.59 -5.21
N THR A 506 -13.27 -31.75 -5.23
CA THR A 506 -12.61 -33.05 -5.04
C THR A 506 -11.68 -33.39 -6.20
N PHE A 507 -12.10 -33.12 -7.43
CA PHE A 507 -11.27 -33.27 -8.61
C PHE A 507 -10.05 -32.35 -8.57
N LEU A 508 -10.25 -31.08 -8.21
CA LEU A 508 -9.16 -30.11 -8.10
C LEU A 508 -8.13 -30.54 -7.06
N ASP A 509 -8.54 -30.90 -5.83
CA ASP A 509 -7.63 -31.37 -4.77
C ASP A 509 -6.85 -32.63 -5.19
N ALA A 510 -7.47 -33.54 -5.96
CA ALA A 510 -6.81 -34.75 -6.45
C ALA A 510 -5.76 -34.45 -7.52
N VAL A 511 -6.02 -33.53 -8.45
CA VAL A 511 -5.08 -33.16 -9.52
C VAL A 511 -3.93 -32.32 -9.01
N SER A 512 -4.19 -31.44 -8.05
CA SER A 512 -3.20 -30.50 -7.49
C SER A 512 -2.47 -31.05 -6.26
N TRP A 513 -2.48 -32.37 -6.06
CA TRP A 513 -2.02 -32.99 -4.82
C TRP A 513 -0.56 -32.64 -4.49
N GLY A 514 -0.33 -32.02 -3.33
CA GLY A 514 1.00 -31.68 -2.81
C GLY A 514 1.63 -30.44 -3.46
N ARG A 515 0.97 -29.81 -4.43
CA ARG A 515 1.50 -28.68 -5.21
C ARG A 515 0.43 -27.65 -5.59
N PHE A 516 -0.54 -27.42 -4.71
CA PHE A 516 -1.67 -26.53 -5.01
C PHE A 516 -1.24 -25.10 -5.41
N ALA A 517 -0.15 -24.56 -4.85
CA ALA A 517 0.35 -23.22 -5.15
C ALA A 517 0.61 -22.96 -6.64
N GLU A 518 1.05 -23.98 -7.40
CA GLU A 518 1.30 -23.88 -8.85
C GLU A 518 0.00 -23.68 -9.64
N PHE A 519 -1.12 -24.20 -9.12
CA PHE A 519 -2.43 -24.16 -9.76
C PHE A 519 -3.35 -23.07 -9.20
N GLY A 520 -3.13 -22.65 -7.94
CA GLY A 520 -4.04 -21.77 -7.19
C GLY A 520 -4.33 -20.45 -7.90
N ILE A 521 -3.30 -19.79 -8.44
CA ILE A 521 -3.44 -18.51 -9.16
C ILE A 521 -4.33 -18.68 -10.40
N TRP A 522 -4.07 -19.72 -11.20
CA TRP A 522 -4.83 -20.01 -12.42
C TRP A 522 -6.27 -20.43 -12.12
N TRP A 523 -6.48 -21.18 -11.03
CA TRP A 523 -7.80 -21.58 -10.59
C TRP A 523 -8.64 -20.38 -10.17
N GLU A 524 -8.13 -19.54 -9.27
CA GLU A 524 -8.86 -18.39 -8.73
C GLU A 524 -9.15 -17.33 -9.79
N THR A 525 -8.17 -17.03 -10.66
CA THR A 525 -8.35 -16.04 -11.72
C THR A 525 -9.14 -16.59 -12.93
N GLY A 526 -9.27 -17.91 -13.04
CA GLY A 526 -9.92 -18.60 -14.15
C GLY A 526 -11.45 -18.61 -14.09
N SER A 527 -12.06 -18.99 -15.21
CA SER A 527 -13.52 -19.16 -15.32
C SER A 527 -14.04 -20.34 -14.50
N GLY A 528 -13.22 -21.37 -14.26
CA GLY A 528 -13.58 -22.56 -13.48
C GLY A 528 -14.04 -22.22 -12.07
N CYS A 529 -13.30 -21.35 -11.38
CA CYS A 529 -13.68 -20.93 -10.04
C CYS A 529 -14.97 -20.10 -10.03
N ARG A 530 -15.17 -19.22 -11.02
CA ARG A 530 -16.42 -18.44 -11.16
C ARG A 530 -17.65 -19.34 -11.37
N VAL A 531 -17.51 -20.40 -12.16
CA VAL A 531 -18.58 -21.40 -12.37
C VAL A 531 -18.84 -22.19 -11.09
N ALA A 532 -17.79 -22.63 -10.39
CA ALA A 532 -17.91 -23.34 -9.12
C ALA A 532 -18.65 -22.49 -8.07
N GLY A 533 -18.28 -21.22 -7.92
CA GLY A 533 -18.93 -20.29 -7.01
C GLY A 533 -20.39 -20.03 -7.34
N PHE A 534 -20.70 -19.81 -8.63
CA PHE A 534 -22.08 -19.70 -9.09
C PHE A 534 -22.90 -20.95 -8.72
N LEU A 535 -22.39 -22.15 -9.01
CA LEU A 535 -23.08 -23.41 -8.69
C LEU A 535 -23.33 -23.55 -7.19
N ALA A 536 -22.35 -23.19 -6.36
CA ALA A 536 -22.45 -23.26 -4.90
C ALA A 536 -23.55 -22.36 -4.34
N VAL A 537 -23.56 -21.07 -4.71
CA VAL A 537 -24.56 -20.10 -4.23
C VAL A 537 -25.92 -20.42 -4.83
N PHE A 538 -26.01 -20.63 -6.14
CA PHE A 538 -27.28 -20.94 -6.82
C PHE A 538 -27.95 -22.20 -6.25
N SER A 539 -27.18 -23.28 -6.03
CA SER A 539 -27.73 -24.53 -5.48
C SER A 539 -28.24 -24.37 -4.06
N SER A 540 -27.51 -23.66 -3.20
CA SER A 540 -27.92 -23.37 -1.82
C SER A 540 -29.21 -22.54 -1.78
N GLU A 541 -29.24 -21.41 -2.48
CA GLU A 541 -30.40 -20.49 -2.46
C GLU A 541 -31.64 -21.13 -3.08
N SER A 542 -31.49 -21.82 -4.21
CA SER A 542 -32.63 -22.48 -4.85
C SER A 542 -33.21 -23.59 -3.97
N ALA A 543 -32.38 -24.39 -3.29
CA ALA A 543 -32.85 -25.42 -2.37
C ALA A 543 -33.66 -24.83 -1.19
N ILE A 544 -33.19 -23.72 -0.60
CA ILE A 544 -33.88 -23.05 0.51
C ILE A 544 -35.21 -22.45 0.05
N PHE A 545 -35.25 -21.78 -1.11
CA PHE A 545 -36.49 -21.21 -1.64
C PHE A 545 -37.51 -22.29 -2.03
N PHE A 546 -37.07 -23.40 -2.64
CA PHE A 546 -37.97 -24.51 -2.94
C PHE A 546 -38.47 -25.22 -1.66
N LEU A 547 -37.64 -25.31 -0.61
CA LEU A 547 -38.07 -25.83 0.69
C LEU A 547 -39.12 -24.92 1.34
N MET A 548 -38.97 -23.60 1.23
CA MET A 548 -39.98 -22.64 1.69
C MET A 548 -41.30 -22.80 0.92
N LEU A 549 -41.25 -22.93 -0.41
CA LEU A 549 -42.44 -23.14 -1.22
C LEU A 549 -43.10 -24.49 -0.92
N ALA A 550 -42.32 -25.55 -0.69
CA ALA A 550 -42.84 -26.83 -0.23
C ALA A 550 -43.53 -26.66 1.14
N ALA A 551 -42.97 -25.85 2.03
CA ALA A 551 -43.57 -25.60 3.33
C ALA A 551 -44.93 -24.88 3.22
N VAL A 552 -45.00 -23.85 2.38
CA VAL A 552 -46.24 -23.11 2.08
C VAL A 552 -47.27 -24.01 1.43
N GLU A 553 -46.89 -24.79 0.42
CA GLU A 553 -47.78 -25.69 -0.30
C GLU A 553 -48.39 -26.74 0.65
N ARG A 554 -47.59 -27.35 1.53
CA ARG A 554 -48.11 -28.29 2.55
C ARG A 554 -49.11 -27.64 3.50
N SER A 555 -48.87 -26.39 3.91
CA SER A 555 -49.79 -25.63 4.77
C SER A 555 -51.13 -25.37 4.08
N PHE A 556 -51.13 -25.04 2.78
CA PHE A 556 -52.35 -24.83 2.01
C PHE A 556 -53.09 -26.14 1.73
N SER A 557 -52.39 -27.21 1.33
CA SER A 557 -53.02 -28.51 1.09
C SER A 557 -53.71 -29.06 2.33
N ALA A 558 -53.11 -28.89 3.52
CA ALA A 558 -53.75 -29.28 4.78
C ALA A 558 -55.02 -28.46 5.08
N LYS A 559 -54.98 -27.13 4.87
CA LYS A 559 -56.17 -26.28 5.06
C LYS A 559 -57.31 -26.60 4.09
N GLU A 560 -57.01 -26.95 2.85
CA GLU A 560 -58.02 -27.32 1.84
C GLU A 560 -58.69 -28.65 2.17
N PHE A 561 -57.92 -29.60 2.72
CA PHE A 561 -58.45 -30.86 3.24
C PHE A 561 -59.45 -30.62 4.39
N ILE A 562 -59.06 -29.79 5.38
CA ILE A 562 -59.90 -29.42 6.53
C ILE A 562 -61.20 -28.73 6.06
N LYS A 563 -61.13 -27.88 5.01
CA LYS A 563 -62.28 -27.13 4.50
C LYS A 563 -63.13 -27.86 3.44
N LYS A 564 -62.83 -29.12 3.09
CA LYS A 564 -63.51 -29.91 2.03
C LYS A 564 -63.73 -29.15 0.70
N GLY A 565 -62.83 -28.25 0.34
CA GLY A 565 -62.91 -27.46 -0.90
C GLY A 565 -61.89 -27.94 -1.94
N LYS A 566 -62.31 -28.15 -3.20
CA LYS A 566 -61.38 -28.40 -4.31
C LYS A 566 -60.95 -27.05 -4.92
N SER A 567 -59.71 -26.64 -4.70
CA SER A 567 -59.08 -25.53 -5.44
C SER A 567 -57.90 -26.06 -6.24
N ASN A 568 -57.83 -25.76 -7.54
CA ASN A 568 -56.69 -26.16 -8.37
C ASN A 568 -55.60 -25.06 -8.35
N ARG A 569 -54.80 -25.03 -7.29
CA ARG A 569 -53.71 -24.04 -7.10
C ARG A 569 -52.39 -24.41 -7.76
N GLN A 570 -52.34 -25.51 -8.51
CA GLN A 570 -51.10 -26.05 -9.07
C GLN A 570 -50.35 -25.05 -9.97
N LYS A 571 -51.07 -24.28 -10.79
CA LYS A 571 -50.48 -23.22 -11.63
C LYS A 571 -49.81 -22.11 -10.81
N GLN A 572 -50.38 -21.74 -9.66
CA GLN A 572 -49.80 -20.69 -8.79
C GLN A 572 -48.47 -21.15 -8.21
N PHE A 573 -48.38 -22.41 -7.76
CA PHE A 573 -47.14 -22.99 -7.25
C PHE A 573 -46.07 -23.16 -8.32
N GLN A 574 -46.45 -23.48 -9.57
CA GLN A 574 -45.51 -23.50 -10.70
C GLN A 574 -44.94 -22.10 -10.99
N ILE A 575 -45.78 -21.06 -11.01
CA ILE A 575 -45.32 -19.68 -11.19
C ILE A 575 -44.40 -19.25 -10.05
N ALA A 576 -44.77 -19.58 -8.80
CA ALA A 576 -43.94 -19.28 -7.63
C ALA A 576 -42.58 -20.01 -7.69
N ALA A 577 -42.54 -21.26 -8.16
CA ALA A 577 -41.29 -21.99 -8.36
C ALA A 577 -40.38 -21.33 -9.40
N VAL A 578 -40.93 -20.83 -10.51
CA VAL A 578 -40.16 -20.07 -11.51
C VAL A 578 -39.60 -18.79 -10.90
N PHE A 579 -40.38 -18.05 -10.11
CA PHE A 579 -39.90 -16.85 -9.43
C PHE A 579 -38.78 -17.17 -8.43
N ALA A 580 -38.93 -18.21 -7.61
CA ALA A 580 -37.89 -18.68 -6.69
C ALA A 580 -36.59 -19.05 -7.42
N PHE A 581 -36.70 -19.74 -8.55
CA PHE A 581 -35.54 -20.06 -9.39
C PHE A 581 -34.85 -18.80 -9.90
N LEU A 582 -35.60 -17.80 -10.40
CA LEU A 582 -35.05 -16.54 -10.87
C LEU A 582 -34.35 -15.76 -9.74
N CYS A 583 -34.92 -15.74 -8.53
CA CYS A 583 -34.28 -15.12 -7.38
C CYS A 583 -32.95 -15.80 -7.02
N ALA A 584 -32.90 -17.14 -7.02
CA ALA A 584 -31.68 -17.88 -6.78
C ALA A 584 -30.64 -17.66 -7.89
N LEU A 585 -31.08 -17.53 -9.15
CA LEU A 585 -30.22 -17.21 -10.28
C LEU A 585 -29.58 -15.83 -10.12
N VAL A 586 -30.37 -14.82 -9.72
CA VAL A 586 -29.87 -13.47 -9.42
C VAL A 586 -28.85 -13.52 -8.28
N ALA A 587 -29.15 -14.24 -7.20
CA ALA A 587 -28.24 -14.39 -6.06
C ALA A 587 -26.90 -15.04 -6.47
N GLY A 588 -26.93 -16.10 -7.28
CA GLY A 588 -25.71 -16.75 -7.79
C GLY A 588 -24.92 -15.91 -8.79
N CYS A 589 -25.60 -15.08 -9.60
CA CYS A 589 -24.97 -14.23 -10.61
C CYS A 589 -24.40 -12.92 -10.05
N LEU A 590 -24.94 -12.40 -8.94
CA LEU A 590 -24.54 -11.09 -8.41
C LEU A 590 -23.01 -10.98 -8.17
N PRO A 591 -22.34 -11.97 -7.55
CA PRO A 591 -20.88 -11.92 -7.33
C PRO A 591 -20.03 -12.05 -8.61
N LEU A 592 -20.63 -12.36 -9.76
CA LEU A 592 -19.93 -12.36 -11.05
C LEU A 592 -19.74 -10.95 -11.61
N PHE A 593 -20.62 -10.00 -11.23
CA PHE A 593 -20.60 -8.62 -11.75
C PHE A 593 -19.80 -7.66 -10.85
N TYR A 594 -19.73 -7.93 -9.54
CA TYR A 594 -18.89 -7.18 -8.61
C TYR A 594 -17.48 -7.79 -8.59
N LYS A 595 -16.45 -6.94 -8.59
CA LYS A 595 -15.03 -7.30 -8.81
C LYS A 595 -14.63 -8.63 -8.16
N ALA A 596 -14.59 -9.69 -8.97
CA ALA A 596 -13.90 -10.96 -8.70
C ALA A 596 -14.15 -11.59 -7.31
N GLU A 597 -15.36 -11.47 -6.75
CA GLU A 597 -15.68 -11.96 -5.39
C GLU A 597 -15.51 -13.47 -5.25
N TYR A 598 -15.87 -14.26 -6.28
CA TYR A 598 -15.59 -15.70 -6.30
C TYR A 598 -14.10 -16.03 -6.46
N SER A 599 -13.26 -15.09 -6.92
CA SER A 599 -11.82 -15.29 -7.07
C SER A 599 -11.03 -14.99 -5.79
N ALA A 600 -11.71 -14.62 -4.69
CA ALA A 600 -11.05 -14.28 -3.44
C ALA A 600 -10.43 -15.49 -2.71
N SER A 601 -10.92 -16.70 -2.99
CA SER A 601 -10.55 -17.95 -2.30
C SER A 601 -10.63 -19.13 -3.28
N PRO A 602 -9.82 -20.18 -3.11
CA PRO A 602 -9.84 -21.33 -4.01
C PRO A 602 -11.09 -22.20 -3.82
N LEU A 603 -11.90 -21.94 -2.77
CA LEU A 603 -13.21 -22.54 -2.59
C LEU A 603 -14.30 -21.84 -3.41
N CYS A 604 -13.98 -20.69 -4.02
CA CYS A 604 -14.89 -19.96 -4.89
C CYS A 604 -16.18 -19.49 -4.22
N LEU A 605 -16.14 -19.28 -2.89
CA LEU A 605 -17.24 -18.72 -2.13
C LEU A 605 -16.93 -17.27 -1.75
N PRO A 606 -17.94 -16.40 -1.65
CA PRO A 606 -17.76 -15.03 -1.18
C PRO A 606 -17.52 -15.10 0.33
N PHE A 607 -16.24 -15.01 0.73
CA PHE A 607 -15.88 -14.98 2.15
C PHE A 607 -15.79 -13.55 2.66
N PRO A 608 -16.10 -13.34 3.95
CA PRO A 608 -15.92 -12.08 4.65
C PRO A 608 -14.43 -11.80 4.94
N THR A 609 -13.57 -11.79 3.91
CA THR A 609 -12.16 -11.41 4.06
C THR A 609 -12.02 -9.90 3.88
N GLY A 610 -12.40 -9.12 4.89
CA GLY A 610 -12.03 -7.71 5.11
C GLY A 610 -12.44 -6.64 4.06
N GLU A 611 -12.77 -7.00 2.83
CA GLU A 611 -13.22 -6.06 1.80
C GLU A 611 -14.73 -5.79 1.95
N THR A 612 -15.10 -4.52 1.93
CA THR A 612 -16.46 -4.04 2.26
C THR A 612 -17.61 -4.60 1.41
N PRO A 613 -17.47 -4.87 0.08
CA PRO A 613 -18.58 -5.39 -0.71
C PRO A 613 -18.84 -6.89 -0.50
N SER A 614 -17.79 -7.72 -0.41
CA SER A 614 -17.94 -9.18 -0.26
C SER A 614 -18.55 -9.57 1.08
N LEU A 615 -18.14 -8.88 2.16
CA LEU A 615 -18.73 -9.02 3.49
C LEU A 615 -20.23 -8.69 3.47
N GLY A 616 -20.60 -7.57 2.81
CA GLY A 616 -22.00 -7.15 2.69
C GLY A 616 -22.86 -8.19 1.96
N PHE A 617 -22.35 -8.77 0.87
CA PHE A 617 -23.05 -9.81 0.12
C PHE A 617 -23.30 -11.07 0.97
N THR A 618 -22.27 -11.60 1.61
CA THR A 618 -22.37 -12.83 2.43
C THR A 618 -23.33 -12.63 3.60
N VAL A 619 -23.25 -11.49 4.28
CA VAL A 619 -24.19 -11.13 5.36
C VAL A 619 -25.63 -11.05 4.86
N THR A 620 -25.86 -10.41 3.71
CA THR A 620 -27.21 -10.30 3.12
C THR A 620 -27.79 -11.68 2.81
N LEU A 621 -26.98 -12.58 2.24
CA LEU A 621 -27.38 -13.95 1.93
C LEU A 621 -27.76 -14.73 3.21
N VAL A 622 -26.94 -14.62 4.25
CA VAL A 622 -27.19 -15.31 5.52
C VAL A 622 -28.46 -14.78 6.21
N LEU A 623 -28.71 -13.46 6.17
CA LEU A 623 -29.94 -12.87 6.70
C LEU A 623 -31.18 -13.31 5.92
N LEU A 624 -31.09 -13.37 4.59
CA LEU A 624 -32.18 -13.86 3.74
C LEU A 624 -32.53 -15.31 4.06
N ASN A 625 -31.53 -16.17 4.20
CA ASN A 625 -31.70 -17.57 4.58
C ASN A 625 -32.27 -17.73 6.00
N SER A 626 -31.80 -16.92 6.94
CA SER A 626 -32.31 -16.90 8.32
C SER A 626 -33.80 -16.50 8.36
N LEU A 627 -34.18 -15.48 7.59
CA LEU A 627 -35.58 -15.07 7.43
C LEU A 627 -36.41 -16.20 6.80
N ALA A 628 -35.87 -16.91 5.81
CA ALA A 628 -36.56 -18.03 5.18
C ALA A 628 -36.85 -19.16 6.19
N PHE A 629 -35.87 -19.54 7.00
CA PHE A 629 -36.06 -20.54 8.06
C PHE A 629 -37.05 -20.09 9.13
N LEU A 630 -37.02 -18.81 9.54
CA LEU A 630 -38.00 -18.25 10.48
C LEU A 630 -39.43 -18.37 9.92
N LEU A 631 -39.64 -17.99 8.66
CA LEU A 631 -40.95 -18.08 8.00
C LEU A 631 -41.42 -19.54 7.90
N MET A 632 -40.53 -20.46 7.50
CA MET A 632 -40.83 -21.89 7.45
C MET A 632 -41.25 -22.43 8.82
N ALA A 633 -40.54 -22.06 9.89
CA ALA A 633 -40.86 -22.44 11.26
C ALA A 633 -42.24 -21.93 11.67
N VAL A 634 -42.55 -20.64 11.46
CA VAL A 634 -43.87 -20.05 11.78
C VAL A 634 -45.00 -20.76 11.02
N ILE A 635 -44.79 -21.06 9.73
CA ILE A 635 -45.77 -21.78 8.90
C ILE A 635 -46.02 -23.19 9.44
N TYR A 636 -44.95 -23.91 9.80
CA TYR A 636 -45.06 -25.29 10.30
C TYR A 636 -45.62 -25.38 11.71
N THR A 637 -45.27 -24.46 12.61
CA THR A 637 -45.89 -24.37 13.94
C THR A 637 -47.40 -24.13 13.80
N LYS A 638 -47.82 -23.18 12.95
CA LYS A 638 -49.25 -22.96 12.67
C LYS A 638 -49.92 -24.19 12.05
N LEU A 639 -49.23 -24.92 11.19
CA LEU A 639 -49.76 -26.15 10.61
C LEU A 639 -50.00 -27.21 11.70
N TYR A 640 -49.01 -27.45 12.56
CA TYR A 640 -49.08 -28.48 13.61
C TYR A 640 -50.15 -28.15 14.68
N CYS A 641 -50.22 -26.89 15.14
CA CYS A 641 -51.24 -26.48 16.10
C CYS A 641 -52.68 -26.57 15.56
N ASN A 642 -52.86 -26.49 14.24
CA ASN A 642 -54.16 -26.71 13.62
C ASN A 642 -54.47 -28.20 13.43
N LEU A 643 -53.45 -29.04 13.25
CA LEU A 643 -53.61 -30.49 13.10
C LEU A 643 -53.91 -31.18 14.44
N GLU A 644 -53.33 -30.73 15.56
CA GLU A 644 -53.64 -31.28 16.90
C GLU A 644 -55.09 -31.05 17.35
N LYS A 645 -55.83 -30.16 16.68
CA LYS A 645 -57.25 -29.91 16.97
C LYS A 645 -58.20 -30.89 16.25
N GLU A 646 -57.72 -31.71 15.32
CA GLU A 646 -58.53 -32.67 14.56
C GLU A 646 -57.79 -34.01 14.40
N ASP A 647 -58.34 -35.11 14.95
CA ASP A 647 -57.76 -36.45 14.88
C ASP A 647 -57.62 -36.94 13.42
N LEU A 648 -56.38 -36.92 12.90
CA LEU A 648 -56.02 -37.44 11.58
C LEU A 648 -55.29 -38.77 11.72
N SER A 649 -56.05 -39.84 11.95
CA SER A 649 -55.52 -41.20 12.10
C SER A 649 -55.39 -42.00 10.79
N GLU A 650 -55.71 -41.46 9.62
CA GLU A 650 -55.56 -42.22 8.36
C GLU A 650 -55.02 -41.41 7.18
N ASN A 651 -54.11 -42.05 6.43
CA ASN A 651 -53.71 -41.79 5.04
C ASN A 651 -52.53 -40.84 4.71
N SER A 652 -51.80 -41.28 3.68
CA SER A 652 -50.70 -40.76 2.83
C SER A 652 -50.23 -39.29 2.93
N GLN A 653 -50.98 -38.33 3.47
CA GLN A 653 -50.56 -36.92 3.59
C GLN A 653 -49.74 -36.62 4.85
N SER A 654 -50.02 -37.31 5.97
CA SER A 654 -49.29 -37.18 7.24
C SER A 654 -47.79 -37.50 7.08
N SER A 655 -47.45 -38.51 6.28
CA SER A 655 -46.06 -38.89 5.99
C SER A 655 -45.30 -37.81 5.22
N THR A 656 -45.94 -37.13 4.27
CA THR A 656 -45.30 -36.03 3.53
C THR A 656 -45.14 -34.75 4.34
N ILE A 657 -46.07 -34.45 5.25
CA ILE A 657 -45.94 -33.30 6.16
C ILE A 657 -44.77 -33.53 7.12
N LYS A 658 -44.69 -34.74 7.72
CA LYS A 658 -43.55 -35.15 8.56
C LYS A 658 -42.24 -35.08 7.80
N HIS A 659 -42.20 -35.54 6.55
CA HIS A 659 -40.98 -35.50 5.74
C HIS A 659 -40.48 -34.07 5.47
N VAL A 660 -41.35 -33.14 5.06
CA VAL A 660 -40.93 -31.74 4.85
C VAL A 660 -40.51 -31.08 6.16
N ALA A 661 -41.14 -31.43 7.30
CA ALA A 661 -40.68 -30.98 8.62
C ALA A 661 -39.25 -31.47 8.94
N TRP A 662 -38.93 -32.74 8.64
CA TRP A 662 -37.57 -33.28 8.78
C TRP A 662 -36.57 -32.55 7.89
N LEU A 663 -36.93 -32.22 6.65
CA LEU A 663 -36.08 -31.40 5.77
C LEU A 663 -35.84 -30.02 6.37
N ILE A 664 -36.88 -29.30 6.80
CA ILE A 664 -36.73 -27.97 7.43
C ILE A 664 -35.80 -28.03 8.65
N PHE A 665 -36.02 -29.01 9.54
CA PHE A 665 -35.24 -29.18 10.75
C PHE A 665 -33.75 -29.46 10.45
N THR A 666 -33.48 -30.41 9.55
CA THR A 666 -32.11 -30.80 9.21
C THR A 666 -31.36 -29.68 8.47
N ASN A 667 -31.99 -29.01 7.50
CA ASN A 667 -31.36 -27.90 6.78
C ASN A 667 -31.08 -26.73 7.72
N CYS A 668 -31.98 -26.43 8.66
CA CYS A 668 -31.79 -25.39 9.67
C CYS A 668 -30.59 -25.70 10.58
N ILE A 669 -30.49 -26.93 11.10
CA ILE A 669 -29.36 -27.33 11.97
C ILE A 669 -28.02 -27.19 11.26
N PHE A 670 -27.92 -27.63 10.00
CA PHE A 670 -26.65 -27.56 9.27
C PHE A 670 -26.31 -26.15 8.80
N PHE A 671 -27.31 -25.27 8.66
CA PHE A 671 -27.09 -23.86 8.35
C PHE A 671 -26.55 -23.06 9.55
N CYS A 672 -26.93 -23.41 10.79
CA CYS A 672 -26.51 -22.68 11.99
C CYS A 672 -24.98 -22.48 12.11
N PRO A 673 -24.12 -23.50 11.96
CA PRO A 673 -22.68 -23.32 11.95
C PRO A 673 -22.21 -22.36 10.85
N VAL A 674 -22.68 -22.54 9.61
CA VAL A 674 -22.29 -21.70 8.47
C VAL A 674 -22.66 -20.23 8.71
N ALA A 675 -23.86 -19.96 9.24
CA ALA A 675 -24.30 -18.62 9.60
C ALA A 675 -23.42 -18.01 10.71
N PHE A 676 -23.14 -18.77 11.78
CA PHE A 676 -22.30 -18.31 12.88
C PHE A 676 -20.91 -17.87 12.40
N PHE A 677 -20.22 -18.71 11.63
CA PHE A 677 -18.88 -18.38 11.12
C PHE A 677 -18.88 -17.26 10.07
N SER A 678 -20.00 -17.04 9.38
CA SER A 678 -20.15 -15.90 8.45
C SER A 678 -20.27 -14.57 9.19
N PHE A 679 -20.86 -14.55 10.39
CA PHE A 679 -20.99 -13.35 11.23
C PHE A 679 -19.81 -13.13 12.17
N ALA A 680 -19.06 -14.17 12.53
CA ALA A 680 -17.97 -14.07 13.50
C ALA A 680 -16.96 -12.93 13.19
N PRO A 681 -16.55 -12.68 11.93
CA PRO A 681 -15.63 -11.56 11.63
C PRO A 681 -16.17 -10.16 11.93
N LEU A 682 -17.50 -9.99 12.06
CA LEU A 682 -18.13 -8.70 12.43
C LEU A 682 -18.10 -8.47 13.95
N ILE A 683 -17.84 -9.50 14.74
CA ILE A 683 -17.83 -9.46 16.19
C ILE A 683 -16.36 -9.40 16.64
N THR A 684 -15.88 -8.19 16.94
CA THR A 684 -14.47 -7.93 17.30
C THR A 684 -13.96 -8.73 18.51
N ALA A 685 -14.86 -9.32 19.30
CA ALA A 685 -14.55 -10.11 20.49
C ALA A 685 -14.25 -11.60 20.23
N ILE A 686 -14.45 -12.12 19.00
CA ILE A 686 -14.30 -13.55 18.70
C ILE A 686 -13.24 -13.75 17.62
N SER A 687 -12.04 -14.21 18.00
CA SER A 687 -11.02 -14.69 17.05
C SER A 687 -11.22 -16.17 16.78
N ILE A 688 -11.56 -16.51 15.53
CA ILE A 688 -11.73 -17.91 15.09
C ILE A 688 -10.59 -18.27 14.14
N SER A 689 -9.97 -19.44 14.34
CA SER A 689 -8.97 -19.95 13.38
C SER A 689 -9.60 -20.08 11.98
N PRO A 690 -8.97 -19.51 10.93
CA PRO A 690 -9.40 -19.69 9.54
C PRO A 690 -9.52 -21.15 9.10
N GLU A 691 -8.80 -22.06 9.75
CA GLU A 691 -8.82 -23.51 9.46
C GLU A 691 -10.13 -24.15 9.90
N ILE A 692 -10.67 -23.71 11.05
CA ILE A 692 -11.98 -24.14 11.54
C ILE A 692 -13.06 -23.62 10.60
N MET A 693 -13.00 -22.34 10.23
CA MET A 693 -13.94 -21.74 9.29
C MET A 693 -13.96 -22.49 7.96
N LYS A 694 -12.79 -22.76 7.38
CA LYS A 694 -12.63 -23.55 6.16
C LYS A 694 -13.25 -24.95 6.30
N SER A 695 -12.94 -25.65 7.39
CA SER A 695 -13.43 -27.01 7.64
C SER A 695 -14.95 -27.04 7.79
N VAL A 696 -15.52 -26.09 8.54
CA VAL A 696 -16.97 -25.99 8.74
C VAL A 696 -17.67 -25.66 7.43
N THR A 697 -17.14 -24.72 6.65
CA THR A 697 -17.70 -24.40 5.33
C THR A 697 -17.64 -25.60 4.38
N LEU A 698 -16.52 -26.31 4.30
CA LEU A 698 -16.37 -27.48 3.42
C LEU A 698 -17.32 -28.63 3.77
N ILE A 699 -17.67 -28.80 5.05
CA ILE A 699 -18.50 -29.92 5.52
C ILE A 699 -19.98 -29.52 5.59
N PHE A 700 -20.32 -28.49 6.36
CA PHE A 700 -21.72 -28.20 6.71
C PHE A 700 -22.50 -27.50 5.57
N PHE A 701 -21.82 -26.73 4.73
CA PHE A 701 -22.47 -26.04 3.61
C PHE A 701 -23.08 -27.02 2.58
N PRO A 702 -22.38 -28.06 2.09
CA PRO A 702 -22.97 -29.02 1.15
C PRO A 702 -23.74 -30.18 1.83
N LEU A 703 -23.66 -30.34 3.16
CA LEU A 703 -24.25 -31.48 3.87
C LEU A 703 -25.77 -31.66 3.65
N PRO A 704 -26.60 -30.60 3.59
CA PRO A 704 -28.02 -30.76 3.30
C PRO A 704 -28.28 -31.40 1.93
N ALA A 705 -27.47 -31.09 0.92
CA ALA A 705 -27.63 -31.67 -0.42
C ALA A 705 -27.41 -33.19 -0.45
N CYS A 706 -26.59 -33.69 0.48
CA CYS A 706 -26.34 -35.11 0.71
C CYS A 706 -27.48 -35.77 1.51
N LEU A 707 -27.91 -35.17 2.62
CA LEU A 707 -28.86 -35.81 3.55
C LEU A 707 -30.33 -35.70 3.14
N ASN A 708 -30.73 -34.62 2.47
CA ASN A 708 -32.11 -34.42 1.99
C ASN A 708 -32.66 -35.60 1.17
N PRO A 709 -31.98 -36.09 0.12
CA PRO A 709 -32.48 -37.21 -0.67
C PRO A 709 -32.42 -38.54 0.10
N VAL A 710 -31.45 -38.73 1.00
CA VAL A 710 -31.36 -39.92 1.87
C VAL A 710 -32.59 -39.99 2.79
N LEU A 711 -32.95 -38.87 3.42
CA LEU A 711 -34.14 -38.77 4.26
C LEU A 711 -35.41 -39.10 3.48
N TYR A 712 -35.47 -38.71 2.20
CA TYR A 712 -36.62 -39.02 1.34
C TYR A 712 -36.67 -40.51 0.98
N VAL A 713 -35.54 -41.08 0.55
CA VAL A 713 -35.45 -42.48 0.10
C VAL A 713 -35.77 -43.47 1.22
N PHE A 714 -35.25 -43.25 2.43
CA PHE A 714 -35.40 -44.21 3.53
C PHE A 714 -36.65 -43.99 4.39
N PHE A 715 -37.08 -42.74 4.60
CA PHE A 715 -38.15 -42.43 5.56
C PHE A 715 -39.46 -41.99 4.92
N ASN A 716 -39.52 -41.76 3.60
CA ASN A 716 -40.78 -41.43 2.93
C ASN A 716 -41.42 -42.68 2.29
N PRO A 717 -42.59 -43.15 2.78
CA PRO A 717 -43.24 -44.34 2.24
C PRO A 717 -43.63 -44.20 0.75
N LYS A 718 -43.83 -42.98 0.25
CA LYS A 718 -44.14 -42.72 -1.18
C LYS A 718 -42.98 -43.07 -2.11
N PHE A 719 -41.73 -42.95 -1.64
CA PHE A 719 -40.59 -43.35 -2.45
C PHE A 719 -40.63 -44.86 -2.75
N LYS A 720 -41.02 -45.68 -1.77
CA LYS A 720 -41.15 -47.14 -1.94
C LYS A 720 -42.24 -47.51 -2.96
N GLU A 721 -43.29 -46.70 -3.08
CA GLU A 721 -44.33 -46.87 -4.10
C GLU A 721 -43.80 -46.52 -5.49
N ASP A 722 -43.14 -45.36 -5.62
CA ASP A 722 -42.56 -44.89 -6.89
C ASP A 722 -41.41 -45.82 -7.37
N TRP A 723 -40.59 -46.32 -6.45
CA TRP A 723 -39.53 -47.31 -6.74
C TRP A 723 -40.08 -48.64 -7.27
N LYS A 724 -41.24 -49.09 -6.77
CA LYS A 724 -41.91 -50.29 -7.30
C LYS A 724 -42.41 -50.09 -8.72
N MET A 725 -42.79 -48.87 -9.10
CA MET A 725 -43.18 -48.56 -10.47
C MET A 725 -41.99 -48.53 -11.43
N LEU A 726 -40.80 -48.12 -10.97
CA LEU A 726 -39.56 -48.17 -11.76
C LEU A 726 -39.09 -49.62 -12.06
N ARG A 727 -39.42 -50.59 -11.21
CA ARG A 727 -39.06 -52.01 -11.37
C ARG A 727 -40.03 -52.79 -12.27
N ARG A 728 -41.17 -52.21 -12.63
CA ARG A 728 -42.12 -52.77 -13.60
C ARG A 728 -41.79 -52.22 -14.98
#